data_AF-A0A8H8NHX5-F1
#
_entry.id   AF-A0A8H8NHX5-F1
#
_cell.length_a   1.000
_cell.length_b   1.000
_cell.length_c   1.000
_cell.angle_alpha   90.00
_cell.angle_beta   90.00
_cell.angle_gamma   90.00
#
_symmetry.space_group_name_H-M   'P 1'
#
loop_
_entity.id
_entity.type
_entity.pdbx_description
1 polymer ?
#
loop_
_entity_poly.entity_id
_entity_poly.type
_entity_poly.pdbx_seq_one_letter_code
_entity_poly.pdbx_strand_id
1 'polypeptide(L)'
;MINSQVLAAAREKARKSKRKVLNLLPGGRQFCDCTECYGKQLPRSSRLIDKHRRDFGRHPTSLHPGAPCAGSAQSTAFGFRSKSSAPDTATEDSNPLMLAIDFGASASVSEPLAFNLTSALDDEHPLIPHSGSGFGSPSHSNSQPGSPALGLYLAEQAPGSNMDLDNSLAQLSDEDSIEEPTLGPTTPAADVELFGRLLHIDRAVDIPPPLRLRGGQESDDERSDGDDQDRDSQDDEPNPDPLEEVEDDPPEMHVEPIELGGEPDVPGEENNGIPAHDEHPTIFNIYLRTWVLYAFRGVTHDVVQAVLESHKATLLAEARRGDFPAEYIAQIRNMATTLRALERRIGMDFSDLITIYSLCPLPQCGKRYTLEELSELPDPQCVRQVGNDRCEGMLYTESTLTNGTQKRTPTKSFPYNSLPQALGRLLSRPGITGFMQHWRRADDEPVNEDVPPPLAPEDWMNNVDQNQRFGDMSEAWGWRCQGTGLERTWDGQEYEDVPIGETPLALSRLPLGLNLGLNMDGFQAFRGKFAATGTYSVNGVYIVVNNLPFHLRMLIENMILAMVIPGPYEPKGYAFDQVLEPLVDDLIDLSRGINLPVYNPQTRRIEEQTVYASLSSLLVDWIARIKCTGHAGVASEHNHCLYCKMRQCDLSLPRGYLSEGFELRDPHEHLQDKCRWRDAPEEEREPIRQETGTTFVDFDRIPGFYSFDNCPIDAMHLFDLGITPAIVKDILYSPGMLRKRHARQPADETPEARFNAFVRRTYFPPHCSRLPCELSKMGSRTKAEQWRNLRTILVPALFEAWRIGDTIPDANIPRGGENTTNFKVQQSLAAHLLRRRRHAHNADGGDVDNMPQIQDCASSRNPRDYIACIMRYCVATHGLFQHQITRQDVADMTALLELVGVGFTRMNVHLSPSFHNATHIGGHILRYGNVSGTSLNRFEQANRVLIKINTNGHGRGVLEATMAKGWMRRAESHRYVKLLQSIEEPTEDDLTTLDALLDATKNGPEHDFQRGVLDAVLAGEAPIHGLEPVRLATQPARVDFRSVKHARFYELMVGFCNDHNPFDNAIFYGYGREPEGGVHLSPRDSTLSYPNFFRYGVRYGSAGHSRGYRARYGYIDNRVPVIIQGIYESTVRVQDQEHKFLAVMVQRFVVPNPQPLFLWNYWGDFMGIHAWEFEHFGPLEAVHPDAFSGVFALSDIEMTYGHYWITYEMANTSPANRNNPR
;
A
#
# COMPACT_ATOMS: atom_id res chain seq x y z
N MET A 1 18.26 -20.28 51.01
CA MET A 1 17.26 -19.19 51.10
C MET A 1 17.95 -17.88 50.78
N ILE A 2 17.34 -16.99 49.99
CA ILE A 2 17.92 -15.70 49.59
C ILE A 2 17.17 -14.59 50.33
N ASN A 3 17.90 -13.65 50.93
CA ASN A 3 17.33 -12.51 51.66
C ASN A 3 16.41 -11.69 50.73
N SER A 4 15.20 -11.35 51.20
CA SER A 4 14.17 -10.63 50.44
C SER A 4 14.65 -9.27 49.91
N GLN A 5 15.46 -8.54 50.67
CA GLN A 5 16.05 -7.26 50.24
C GLN A 5 17.04 -7.45 49.08
N VAL A 6 17.81 -8.55 49.08
CA VAL A 6 18.73 -8.90 47.98
C VAL A 6 17.94 -9.29 46.72
N LEU A 7 16.81 -9.99 46.89
CA LEU A 7 15.92 -10.34 45.78
C LEU A 7 15.24 -9.09 45.18
N ALA A 8 14.79 -8.15 46.01
CA ALA A 8 14.19 -6.88 45.58
C ALA A 8 15.21 -6.01 44.83
N ALA A 9 16.42 -5.82 45.37
CA ALA A 9 17.49 -5.09 44.71
C ALA A 9 17.92 -5.73 43.37
N ALA A 10 17.93 -7.07 43.29
CA ALA A 10 18.21 -7.78 42.04
C ALA A 10 17.09 -7.62 41.00
N ARG A 11 15.81 -7.56 41.42
CA ARG A 11 14.65 -7.28 40.54
C ARG A 11 14.72 -5.87 39.95
N GLU A 12 14.98 -4.84 40.76
CA GLU A 12 15.07 -3.46 40.25
C GLU A 12 16.29 -3.28 39.32
N LYS A 13 17.42 -3.92 39.65
CA LYS A 13 18.61 -3.89 38.80
C LYS A 13 18.44 -4.72 37.51
N ALA A 14 17.59 -5.76 37.52
CA ALA A 14 17.16 -6.48 36.32
C ALA A 14 16.31 -5.59 35.41
N ARG A 15 15.32 -4.90 35.96
CA ARG A 15 14.44 -3.94 35.24
C ARG A 15 15.26 -2.91 34.47
N LYS A 16 16.22 -2.26 35.15
CA LYS A 16 17.10 -1.24 34.54
C LYS A 16 18.12 -1.79 33.53
N SER A 17 18.65 -3.01 33.72
CA SER A 17 19.73 -3.55 32.88
C SER A 17 19.31 -4.58 31.81
N LYS A 18 18.03 -4.97 31.75
CA LYS A 18 17.48 -6.03 30.88
C LYS A 18 18.27 -7.36 30.99
N ARG A 19 18.68 -7.72 32.21
CA ARG A 19 19.29 -9.02 32.55
C ARG A 19 18.32 -9.83 33.39
N LYS A 20 18.33 -11.16 33.29
CA LYS A 20 17.51 -12.02 34.15
C LYS A 20 17.88 -11.81 35.63
N VAL A 21 16.89 -11.76 36.52
CA VAL A 21 17.07 -11.54 37.97
C VAL A 21 18.07 -12.56 38.55
N LEU A 22 17.98 -13.82 38.13
CA LEU A 22 18.91 -14.89 38.52
C LEU A 22 20.38 -14.50 38.32
N ASN A 23 20.72 -13.88 37.19
CA ASN A 23 22.09 -13.50 36.81
C ASN A 23 22.65 -12.33 37.63
N LEU A 24 21.81 -11.69 38.45
CA LEU A 24 22.16 -10.58 39.35
C LEU A 24 22.20 -11.00 40.82
N LEU A 25 21.76 -12.23 41.15
CA LEU A 25 21.89 -12.81 42.49
C LEU A 25 23.32 -13.35 42.72
N PRO A 26 23.82 -13.36 43.97
CA PRO A 26 25.12 -13.93 44.29
C PRO A 26 25.22 -15.40 43.85
N GLY A 27 26.22 -15.72 43.02
CA GLY A 27 26.40 -17.07 42.46
C GLY A 27 25.54 -17.42 41.23
N GLY A 28 24.54 -16.61 40.85
CA GLY A 28 23.59 -16.94 39.79
C GLY A 28 24.04 -16.67 38.34
N ARG A 29 25.32 -16.32 38.11
CA ARG A 29 25.86 -16.12 36.74
C ARG A 29 26.41 -17.42 36.19
N GLN A 30 25.81 -17.90 35.11
CA GLN A 30 26.25 -19.09 34.38
C GLN A 30 27.13 -18.69 33.19
N PHE A 31 27.97 -19.61 32.73
CA PHE A 31 28.59 -19.47 31.41
C PHE A 31 27.58 -19.93 30.36
N CYS A 32 27.50 -19.21 29.25
CA CYS A 32 26.81 -19.73 28.07
C CYS A 32 27.53 -20.99 27.57
N ASP A 33 26.76 -22.04 27.34
CA ASP A 33 27.15 -23.40 26.92
C ASP A 33 26.60 -23.78 25.52
N CYS A 34 25.88 -22.87 24.86
CA CYS A 34 25.18 -23.18 23.62
C CYS A 34 26.13 -23.54 22.46
N THR A 35 25.67 -24.38 21.55
CA THR A 35 26.48 -24.85 20.40
C THR A 35 26.93 -23.71 19.47
N GLU A 36 26.19 -22.59 19.36
CA GLU A 36 26.68 -21.39 18.67
C GLU A 36 27.94 -20.80 19.33
N CYS A 37 28.07 -20.94 20.66
CA CYS A 37 29.20 -20.41 21.43
C CYS A 37 30.48 -21.27 21.37
N TYR A 38 30.39 -22.53 20.96
CA TYR A 38 31.55 -23.46 20.87
C TYR A 38 31.70 -24.15 19.49
N GLY A 39 30.75 -24.00 18.57
CA GLY A 39 30.60 -24.92 17.43
C GLY A 39 31.42 -24.65 16.17
N LYS A 40 31.78 -23.40 15.85
CA LYS A 40 32.60 -23.05 14.66
C LYS A 40 33.51 -21.83 14.91
N GLN A 41 34.73 -21.87 14.39
CA GLN A 41 35.75 -20.82 14.53
C GLN A 41 35.52 -19.65 13.56
N LEU A 42 34.53 -18.79 13.85
CA LEU A 42 34.33 -17.52 13.15
C LEU A 42 34.12 -16.37 14.16
N PRO A 43 34.61 -15.15 13.87
CA PRO A 43 34.43 -14.00 14.74
C PRO A 43 32.95 -13.64 14.88
N ARG A 44 32.48 -13.48 16.12
CA ARG A 44 31.05 -13.24 16.44
C ARG A 44 30.73 -11.76 16.55
N SER A 45 29.53 -11.38 16.12
CA SER A 45 29.05 -10.00 16.27
C SER A 45 28.85 -9.62 17.74
N SER A 46 29.16 -8.36 18.09
CA SER A 46 28.98 -7.84 19.45
C SER A 46 27.56 -8.01 19.98
N ARG A 47 26.56 -7.83 19.11
CA ARG A 47 25.13 -8.02 19.44
C ARG A 47 24.79 -9.43 19.96
N LEU A 48 25.44 -10.48 19.45
CA LEU A 48 25.24 -11.86 19.93
C LEU A 48 25.88 -12.04 21.32
N ILE A 49 27.12 -11.57 21.47
CA ILE A 49 27.85 -11.62 22.74
C ILE A 49 27.07 -10.89 23.84
N ASP A 50 26.52 -9.71 23.55
CA ASP A 50 25.72 -8.93 24.51
C ASP A 50 24.35 -9.54 24.81
N LYS A 51 23.73 -10.24 23.85
CA LYS A 51 22.54 -11.07 24.10
C LYS A 51 22.89 -12.17 25.12
N HIS A 52 23.91 -12.98 24.86
CA HIS A 52 24.27 -14.11 25.72
C HIS A 52 24.80 -13.65 27.10
N ARG A 53 25.47 -12.49 27.19
CA ARG A 53 25.82 -11.84 28.46
C ARG A 53 24.60 -11.39 29.28
N ARG A 54 23.47 -11.04 28.65
CA ARG A 54 22.19 -10.79 29.36
C ARG A 54 21.52 -12.08 29.81
N ASP A 55 21.50 -13.09 28.95
CA ASP A 55 20.76 -14.33 29.16
C ASP A 55 21.40 -15.28 30.17
N PHE A 56 22.73 -15.42 30.17
CA PHE A 56 23.48 -16.33 31.04
C PHE A 56 24.33 -15.60 32.10
N GLY A 57 24.70 -14.34 31.86
CA GLY A 57 25.47 -13.51 32.81
C GLY A 57 26.99 -13.54 32.61
N ARG A 58 27.54 -14.59 31.97
CA ARG A 58 28.92 -14.63 31.45
C ARG A 58 28.95 -15.27 30.05
N HIS A 59 29.71 -14.66 29.13
CA HIS A 59 30.05 -15.25 27.83
C HIS A 59 31.57 -15.52 27.83
N PRO A 60 32.05 -16.69 27.39
CA PRO A 60 33.48 -16.95 27.26
C PRO A 60 34.08 -15.92 26.29
N THR A 61 34.98 -15.06 26.76
CA THR A 61 35.56 -13.98 25.92
C THR A 61 37.05 -14.22 25.64
N SER A 62 37.45 -15.49 25.66
CA SER A 62 38.75 -16.01 25.21
C SER A 62 38.72 -17.54 25.26
N LEU A 63 39.01 -18.19 24.13
CA LEU A 63 39.45 -19.59 24.09
C LEU A 63 40.68 -19.62 23.18
N HIS A 64 41.85 -19.82 23.79
CA HIS A 64 43.03 -20.23 23.04
C HIS A 64 42.80 -21.66 22.51
N PRO A 65 43.43 -22.05 21.38
CA PRO A 65 43.31 -23.41 20.88
C PRO A 65 44.06 -24.36 21.81
N GLY A 66 43.33 -25.23 22.52
CA GLY A 66 43.91 -26.30 23.34
C GLY A 66 43.54 -26.26 24.82
N ALA A 67 42.31 -26.66 25.17
CA ALA A 67 41.95 -27.11 26.51
C ALA A 67 40.80 -28.15 26.41
N PRO A 68 40.91 -29.35 27.02
CA PRO A 68 39.89 -30.39 26.90
C PRO A 68 38.72 -30.17 27.87
N CYS A 69 37.52 -30.62 27.47
CA CYS A 69 36.35 -30.63 28.34
C CYS A 69 36.49 -31.61 29.51
N ALA A 70 36.09 -31.20 30.71
CA ALA A 70 35.94 -32.06 31.88
C ALA A 70 34.66 -31.69 32.65
N GLY A 71 33.96 -32.69 33.18
CA GLY A 71 32.63 -32.53 33.79
C GLY A 71 32.60 -32.58 35.33
N SER A 72 31.38 -32.44 35.84
CA SER A 72 30.89 -32.85 37.17
C SER A 72 31.64 -32.41 38.44
N ALA A 73 30.99 -31.44 39.12
CA ALA A 73 30.62 -31.47 40.54
C ALA A 73 31.67 -31.24 41.67
N GLN A 74 31.13 -30.73 42.79
CA GLN A 74 31.72 -30.45 44.11
C GLN A 74 32.63 -29.20 44.17
N SER A 75 32.69 -28.37 45.22
CA SER A 75 31.95 -28.14 46.49
C SER A 75 32.89 -27.26 47.35
N THR A 76 32.37 -26.38 48.22
CA THR A 76 33.11 -25.52 49.20
C THR A 76 34.11 -24.47 48.65
N ALA A 77 34.53 -23.42 49.37
CA ALA A 77 33.85 -22.53 50.34
C ALA A 77 34.77 -21.31 50.64
N PHE A 78 34.21 -20.20 51.17
CA PHE A 78 34.90 -19.04 51.79
C PHE A 78 35.87 -18.16 50.95
N GLY A 79 35.92 -16.87 51.28
CA GLY A 79 36.93 -15.91 50.78
C GLY A 79 36.41 -14.47 50.64
N PHE A 80 36.76 -13.59 51.59
CA PHE A 80 36.29 -12.20 51.68
C PHE A 80 37.31 -11.18 51.09
N ARG A 81 36.83 -9.95 50.83
CA ARG A 81 37.59 -8.68 50.66
C ARG A 81 38.49 -8.54 49.40
N SER A 82 38.93 -7.34 48.99
CA SER A 82 38.33 -5.98 48.98
C SER A 82 39.33 -4.99 48.37
N LYS A 83 38.87 -3.97 47.60
CA LYS A 83 39.63 -2.73 47.27
C LYS A 83 40.94 -2.96 46.45
N SER A 84 41.55 -1.99 45.78
CA SER A 84 41.17 -0.64 45.31
C SER A 84 42.19 -0.18 44.24
N SER A 85 42.00 1.04 43.74
CA SER A 85 43.06 1.96 43.24
C SER A 85 43.90 1.53 42.02
N ALA A 86 43.64 2.27 40.94
CA ALA A 86 44.58 2.69 39.88
C ALA A 86 45.68 3.62 40.48
N PRO A 87 46.52 4.39 39.72
CA PRO A 87 46.51 4.65 38.27
C PRO A 87 47.93 4.70 37.63
N ASP A 88 48.03 5.42 36.50
CA ASP A 88 49.24 6.06 35.95
C ASP A 88 50.30 5.15 35.27
N THR A 89 51.03 5.58 34.23
CA THR A 89 51.00 6.81 33.37
C THR A 89 51.76 6.53 32.07
N ALA A 90 51.41 7.26 30.99
CA ALA A 90 52.30 7.71 29.88
C ALA A 90 53.14 6.65 29.10
N THR A 91 53.76 6.89 27.94
CA THR A 91 54.00 8.07 27.06
C THR A 91 54.24 7.54 25.62
N GLU A 92 54.20 8.41 24.60
CA GLU A 92 55.14 8.54 23.44
C GLU A 92 55.88 7.29 22.86
N ASP A 93 56.17 7.13 21.55
CA ASP A 93 55.99 8.00 20.38
C ASP A 93 56.14 7.21 19.05
N SER A 94 55.94 7.89 17.92
CA SER A 94 56.59 7.65 16.61
C SER A 94 56.48 6.28 15.88
N ASN A 95 55.71 6.30 14.78
CA ASN A 95 56.03 5.85 13.40
C ASN A 95 57.56 5.65 13.09
N PRO A 96 58.01 4.85 12.07
CA PRO A 96 57.39 4.81 10.73
C PRO A 96 57.58 3.56 9.81
N LEU A 97 56.85 3.59 8.68
CA LEU A 97 57.23 3.25 7.28
C LEU A 97 57.80 1.88 6.83
N MET A 98 57.17 1.42 5.72
CA MET A 98 57.74 0.89 4.46
C MET A 98 57.99 -0.60 4.20
N LEU A 99 57.52 -1.00 3.00
CA LEU A 99 58.10 -1.85 1.92
C LEU A 99 58.81 -3.17 2.29
N ALA A 100 58.81 -4.21 1.46
CA ALA A 100 58.03 -4.66 0.29
C ALA A 100 58.62 -6.03 -0.14
N ILE A 101 58.04 -6.69 -1.17
CA ILE A 101 58.68 -7.73 -2.01
C ILE A 101 58.96 -9.08 -1.28
N ASP A 102 59.01 -10.27 -1.89
CA ASP A 102 58.33 -10.92 -3.03
C ASP A 102 58.85 -12.39 -3.06
N PHE A 103 58.24 -13.31 -3.83
CA PHE A 103 58.65 -14.73 -4.03
C PHE A 103 58.58 -15.64 -2.77
N GLY A 104 58.47 -16.98 -2.86
CA GLY A 104 58.22 -17.84 -4.01
C GLY A 104 58.32 -19.36 -3.69
N ALA A 105 57.43 -20.14 -4.34
CA ALA A 105 57.67 -21.43 -5.04
C ALA A 105 58.07 -22.77 -4.33
N SER A 106 57.37 -23.85 -4.76
CA SER A 106 57.78 -25.29 -4.78
C SER A 106 58.01 -26.00 -3.42
N ALA A 107 58.03 -27.33 -3.21
CA ALA A 107 57.89 -28.58 -4.01
C ALA A 107 57.68 -29.77 -2.99
N SER A 108 57.43 -31.07 -3.29
CA SER A 108 56.83 -31.84 -4.41
C SER A 108 56.93 -33.37 -4.11
N VAL A 109 56.16 -34.25 -4.80
CA VAL A 109 56.33 -35.75 -4.85
C VAL A 109 55.82 -36.50 -3.57
N SER A 110 55.16 -37.67 -3.59
CA SER A 110 55.23 -38.84 -4.51
C SER A 110 53.90 -39.60 -4.71
N GLU A 111 53.71 -40.11 -5.93
CA GLU A 111 52.90 -41.30 -6.29
C GLU A 111 53.87 -42.53 -6.41
N PRO A 112 53.49 -43.80 -6.76
CA PRO A 112 53.07 -44.14 -8.14
C PRO A 112 52.29 -45.49 -8.39
N LEU A 113 52.04 -45.76 -9.70
CA LEU A 113 51.70 -47.03 -10.40
C LEU A 113 50.23 -47.54 -10.32
N ALA A 114 49.40 -47.57 -11.38
CA ALA A 114 49.49 -48.03 -12.79
C ALA A 114 49.20 -49.55 -12.97
N PHE A 115 48.55 -50.08 -14.04
CA PHE A 115 48.69 -49.76 -15.47
C PHE A 115 47.56 -50.35 -16.38
N ASN A 116 47.22 -49.66 -17.50
CA ASN A 116 46.92 -50.14 -18.89
C ASN A 116 45.91 -51.30 -19.19
N LEU A 117 45.34 -51.54 -20.39
CA LEU A 117 45.23 -50.96 -21.77
C LEU A 117 43.93 -51.61 -22.39
N THR A 118 43.27 -51.21 -23.49
CA THR A 118 43.64 -51.18 -24.94
C THR A 118 42.49 -50.58 -25.79
N SER A 119 42.77 -50.24 -27.06
CA SER A 119 41.83 -49.79 -28.12
C SER A 119 41.77 -50.75 -29.33
N ALA A 120 40.67 -50.74 -30.12
CA ALA A 120 40.46 -51.17 -31.54
C ALA A 120 38.96 -51.56 -31.72
N LEU A 121 38.20 -51.31 -32.81
CA LEU A 121 38.40 -51.52 -34.27
C LEU A 121 38.51 -53.03 -34.64
N ASP A 122 37.86 -53.63 -35.65
CA ASP A 122 36.89 -53.22 -36.70
C ASP A 122 35.76 -54.30 -36.80
N ASP A 123 34.69 -54.21 -37.60
CA ASP A 123 34.50 -54.75 -38.98
C ASP A 123 32.96 -55.00 -39.17
N GLU A 124 32.27 -55.07 -40.32
CA GLU A 124 32.59 -54.87 -41.74
C GLU A 124 31.27 -54.64 -42.57
N HIS A 125 31.32 -53.75 -43.58
CA HIS A 125 30.74 -53.94 -44.94
C HIS A 125 29.17 -54.05 -45.21
N PRO A 126 28.66 -54.00 -46.48
CA PRO A 126 28.28 -52.72 -47.13
C PRO A 126 27.02 -52.73 -48.07
N LEU A 127 26.89 -51.67 -48.91
CA LEU A 127 26.15 -51.51 -50.19
C LEU A 127 24.68 -50.99 -50.15
N ILE A 128 24.24 -49.85 -50.77
CA ILE A 128 24.40 -49.23 -52.13
C ILE A 128 23.29 -49.70 -53.13
N PRO A 129 22.67 -48.87 -54.03
CA PRO A 129 22.42 -47.40 -54.04
C PRO A 129 21.19 -46.89 -54.90
N HIS A 130 21.13 -45.57 -55.20
CA HIS A 130 20.46 -44.88 -56.36
C HIS A 130 18.90 -44.90 -56.41
N SER A 131 18.13 -43.95 -56.99
CA SER A 131 18.27 -42.57 -57.53
C SER A 131 16.84 -42.06 -57.89
N GLY A 132 16.48 -40.78 -58.13
CA GLY A 132 17.17 -39.49 -58.17
C GLY A 132 16.43 -38.50 -59.11
N SER A 133 16.60 -37.16 -58.93
CA SER A 133 15.94 -36.04 -59.67
C SER A 133 14.41 -35.87 -59.43
N GLY A 134 13.79 -34.68 -59.57
CA GLY A 134 14.29 -33.31 -59.86
C GLY A 134 13.18 -32.38 -60.38
N PHE A 135 13.42 -31.05 -60.37
CA PHE A 135 12.53 -29.95 -60.85
C PHE A 135 11.23 -29.72 -60.05
N GLY A 136 10.65 -28.50 -59.97
CA GLY A 136 11.07 -27.17 -60.46
C GLY A 136 9.90 -26.17 -60.33
N SER A 137 10.17 -24.90 -59.98
CA SER A 137 9.16 -23.84 -59.81
C SER A 137 8.48 -23.43 -61.13
N PRO A 138 7.32 -22.74 -61.11
CA PRO A 138 7.38 -21.27 -61.25
C PRO A 138 6.27 -20.42 -60.56
N SER A 139 6.71 -19.33 -59.89
CA SER A 139 6.19 -17.93 -59.89
C SER A 139 4.69 -17.51 -59.94
N HIS A 140 4.44 -16.36 -59.29
CA HIS A 140 3.29 -15.42 -59.39
C HIS A 140 1.99 -15.82 -58.66
N SER A 141 1.21 -14.91 -58.03
CA SER A 141 1.39 -13.48 -57.68
C SER A 141 0.25 -13.00 -56.76
N ASN A 142 0.46 -11.91 -56.00
CA ASN A 142 -0.54 -10.96 -55.44
C ASN A 142 -1.83 -11.51 -54.77
N SER A 143 -2.05 -11.23 -53.48
CA SER A 143 -2.94 -10.12 -53.01
C SER A 143 -3.25 -10.20 -51.49
N GLN A 144 -3.83 -9.12 -50.95
CA GLN A 144 -4.12 -8.88 -49.53
C GLN A 144 -5.25 -9.76 -48.93
N PRO A 145 -5.37 -9.84 -47.58
CA PRO A 145 -6.35 -10.68 -46.90
C PRO A 145 -7.75 -10.03 -46.78
N GLY A 146 -8.78 -10.86 -46.66
CA GLY A 146 -10.14 -10.45 -46.31
C GLY A 146 -10.86 -11.52 -45.48
N SER A 147 -11.57 -11.08 -44.43
CA SER A 147 -12.41 -11.93 -43.57
C SER A 147 -13.61 -12.50 -44.32
N PRO A 148 -14.19 -13.60 -43.82
CA PRO A 148 -15.56 -13.53 -43.27
C PRO A 148 -15.66 -14.24 -41.90
N ALA A 149 -16.33 -13.67 -40.88
CA ALA A 149 -17.78 -13.56 -40.74
C ALA A 149 -18.48 -14.92 -40.57
N LEU A 150 -19.04 -15.15 -39.38
CA LEU A 150 -19.65 -16.42 -38.94
C LEU A 150 -21.11 -16.15 -38.56
N GLY A 151 -22.05 -16.93 -39.09
CA GLY A 151 -23.48 -16.71 -38.87
C GLY A 151 -24.31 -17.99 -38.90
N LEU A 152 -25.16 -18.12 -37.88
CA LEU A 152 -26.49 -18.78 -37.83
C LEU A 152 -26.70 -20.14 -38.50
N TYR A 153 -27.26 -21.09 -37.74
CA TYR A 153 -28.34 -21.94 -38.26
C TYR A 153 -29.38 -22.29 -37.17
N LEU A 154 -30.62 -22.53 -37.61
CA LEU A 154 -31.87 -22.61 -36.84
C LEU A 154 -32.37 -24.04 -36.61
N ALA A 155 -33.42 -24.18 -35.80
CA ALA A 155 -34.09 -25.44 -35.44
C ALA A 155 -35.31 -25.79 -36.33
N GLU A 156 -35.80 -27.04 -36.24
CA GLU A 156 -37.07 -27.50 -36.82
C GLU A 156 -37.92 -28.35 -35.83
N GLN A 157 -39.12 -27.84 -35.51
CA GLN A 157 -40.48 -28.45 -35.51
C GLN A 157 -40.71 -29.89 -34.95
N ALA A 158 -41.48 -30.12 -33.84
CA ALA A 158 -42.96 -30.07 -33.61
C ALA A 158 -43.75 -31.32 -34.10
N PRO A 159 -44.98 -31.69 -33.59
CA PRO A 159 -45.93 -31.11 -32.59
C PRO A 159 -46.25 -32.09 -31.40
N GLY A 160 -47.26 -31.94 -30.49
CA GLY A 160 -48.14 -30.82 -30.08
C GLY A 160 -49.68 -31.11 -29.97
N SER A 161 -50.27 -31.42 -28.79
CA SER A 161 -51.75 -31.45 -28.55
C SER A 161 -52.26 -31.44 -27.08
N ASN A 162 -53.25 -30.57 -26.79
CA ASN A 162 -54.40 -30.65 -25.83
C ASN A 162 -54.29 -30.90 -24.29
N MET A 163 -54.75 -29.87 -23.56
CA MET A 163 -55.80 -29.82 -22.51
C MET A 163 -55.76 -30.65 -21.19
N ASP A 164 -55.94 -29.86 -20.11
CA ASP A 164 -56.81 -30.04 -18.94
C ASP A 164 -56.43 -30.90 -17.71
N LEU A 165 -57.11 -30.49 -16.62
CA LEU A 165 -56.87 -30.71 -15.19
C LEU A 165 -57.14 -32.11 -14.64
N ASP A 166 -56.55 -32.31 -13.45
CA ASP A 166 -57.04 -33.03 -12.27
C ASP A 166 -56.78 -34.53 -12.06
N ASN A 167 -56.55 -34.85 -10.78
CA ASN A 167 -56.50 -36.16 -10.12
C ASN A 167 -55.53 -37.23 -10.67
N SER A 168 -54.45 -37.49 -9.93
CA SER A 168 -54.59 -38.41 -8.78
C SER A 168 -53.31 -38.56 -7.95
N LEU A 169 -53.42 -38.32 -6.64
CA LEU A 169 -52.58 -38.98 -5.64
C LEU A 169 -52.82 -40.50 -5.67
N ALA A 170 -51.78 -41.29 -5.95
CA ALA A 170 -51.37 -42.49 -5.20
C ALA A 170 -50.44 -43.40 -6.01
N GLN A 171 -49.61 -44.18 -5.28
CA GLN A 171 -48.82 -45.33 -5.77
C GLN A 171 -47.63 -45.02 -6.69
N LEU A 172 -46.51 -44.62 -6.06
CA LEU A 172 -45.20 -45.17 -6.44
C LEU A 172 -44.65 -45.94 -5.24
N SER A 173 -44.41 -47.22 -5.44
CA SER A 173 -43.79 -48.15 -4.49
C SER A 173 -42.27 -48.05 -4.55
N ASP A 174 -41.60 -48.39 -3.45
CA ASP A 174 -40.15 -48.54 -3.38
C ASP A 174 -39.61 -49.49 -4.47
N GLU A 175 -38.75 -48.98 -5.35
CA GLU A 175 -37.55 -49.64 -5.89
C GLU A 175 -36.90 -48.74 -6.96
N ASP A 176 -36.12 -47.74 -6.51
CA ASP A 176 -35.04 -47.17 -7.31
C ASP A 176 -33.94 -46.67 -6.36
N SER A 177 -32.98 -47.55 -6.08
CA SER A 177 -31.77 -47.19 -5.35
C SER A 177 -30.93 -46.28 -6.24
N ILE A 178 -30.96 -44.97 -5.97
CA ILE A 178 -29.96 -44.04 -6.48
C ILE A 178 -28.60 -44.54 -5.99
N GLU A 179 -27.78 -45.08 -6.90
CA GLU A 179 -26.39 -45.38 -6.60
C GLU A 179 -25.70 -44.08 -6.18
N GLU A 180 -25.15 -44.04 -4.96
CA GLU A 180 -24.19 -43.01 -4.59
C GLU A 180 -23.05 -43.04 -5.63
N PRO A 181 -22.64 -41.90 -6.21
CA PRO A 181 -21.61 -41.89 -7.24
C PRO A 181 -20.31 -42.45 -6.65
N THR A 182 -19.93 -43.63 -7.15
CA THR A 182 -18.78 -44.38 -6.61
C THR A 182 -17.49 -43.59 -6.80
N LEU A 183 -16.77 -43.36 -5.69
CA LEU A 183 -15.56 -42.53 -5.67
C LEU A 183 -14.47 -43.07 -6.61
N GLY A 184 -14.28 -42.39 -7.74
CA GLY A 184 -13.11 -42.57 -8.59
C GLY A 184 -11.82 -42.05 -7.92
N PRO A 185 -10.64 -42.60 -8.26
CA PRO A 185 -9.37 -42.07 -7.76
C PRO A 185 -9.14 -40.64 -8.27
N THR A 186 -8.81 -39.71 -7.38
CA THR A 186 -8.52 -38.32 -7.76
C THR A 186 -7.23 -38.25 -8.58
N THR A 187 -7.34 -37.81 -9.84
CA THR A 187 -6.19 -37.62 -10.75
C THR A 187 -5.91 -36.13 -10.98
N PRO A 188 -4.67 -35.72 -11.32
CA PRO A 188 -4.38 -34.32 -11.62
C PRO A 188 -5.23 -33.75 -12.76
N ALA A 189 -5.61 -34.57 -13.75
CA ALA A 189 -6.50 -34.16 -14.83
C ALA A 189 -7.93 -33.87 -14.32
N ALA A 190 -8.46 -34.71 -13.43
CA ALA A 190 -9.77 -34.49 -12.81
C ALA A 190 -9.76 -33.25 -11.88
N ASP A 191 -8.64 -32.95 -11.21
CA ASP A 191 -8.47 -31.70 -10.47
C ASP A 191 -8.49 -30.50 -11.43
N VAL A 192 -7.75 -30.53 -12.55
CA VAL A 192 -7.79 -29.45 -13.57
C VAL A 192 -9.22 -29.22 -14.10
N GLU A 193 -9.96 -30.28 -14.43
CA GLU A 193 -11.33 -30.20 -14.95
C GLU A 193 -12.32 -29.67 -13.90
N LEU A 194 -12.24 -30.16 -12.65
CA LEU A 194 -13.08 -29.66 -11.56
C LEU A 194 -12.79 -28.19 -11.28
N PHE A 195 -11.54 -27.83 -11.01
CA PHE A 195 -11.17 -26.47 -10.62
C PHE A 195 -11.29 -25.47 -11.78
N GLY A 196 -11.18 -25.91 -13.03
CA GLY A 196 -11.56 -25.12 -14.21
C GLY A 196 -13.05 -24.76 -14.22
N ARG A 197 -13.93 -25.76 -14.06
CA ARG A 197 -15.40 -25.58 -14.08
C ARG A 197 -15.97 -24.74 -12.94
N LEU A 198 -15.25 -24.57 -11.82
CA LEU A 198 -15.79 -23.88 -10.62
C LEU A 198 -16.22 -22.42 -10.81
N LEU A 199 -15.87 -21.78 -11.93
CA LEU A 199 -16.30 -20.42 -12.27
C LEU A 199 -17.39 -20.37 -13.36
N HIS A 200 -17.90 -21.50 -13.85
CA HIS A 200 -19.12 -21.48 -14.66
C HIS A 200 -20.27 -21.02 -13.76
N ILE A 201 -20.86 -19.87 -14.10
CA ILE A 201 -21.94 -19.24 -13.33
C ILE A 201 -23.27 -19.90 -13.71
N ASP A 202 -23.46 -21.15 -13.30
CA ASP A 202 -24.80 -21.74 -13.25
C ASP A 202 -25.57 -21.07 -12.10
N ARG A 203 -26.41 -20.09 -12.42
CA ARG A 203 -27.39 -19.50 -11.48
C ARG A 203 -28.54 -20.47 -11.11
N ALA A 204 -28.25 -21.77 -11.05
CA ALA A 204 -29.16 -22.78 -10.54
C ALA A 204 -29.14 -22.75 -9.00
N VAL A 205 -30.19 -22.16 -8.40
CA VAL A 205 -30.41 -22.22 -6.95
C VAL A 205 -30.97 -23.59 -6.58
N ASP A 206 -30.12 -24.62 -6.69
CA ASP A 206 -30.33 -25.83 -5.92
C ASP A 206 -29.90 -25.56 -4.48
N ILE A 207 -30.85 -25.74 -3.56
CA ILE A 207 -30.64 -25.75 -2.11
C ILE A 207 -30.35 -27.21 -1.74
N PRO A 208 -29.10 -27.59 -1.41
CA PRO A 208 -28.87 -28.88 -0.80
C PRO A 208 -29.48 -28.83 0.62
N PRO A 209 -30.24 -29.85 1.05
CA PRO A 209 -30.64 -29.93 2.44
C PRO A 209 -29.39 -30.01 3.33
N PRO A 210 -29.43 -29.50 4.58
CA PRO A 210 -28.29 -29.59 5.48
C PRO A 210 -27.89 -31.06 5.67
N LEU A 211 -26.61 -31.36 5.42
CA LEU A 211 -26.03 -32.68 5.60
C LEU A 211 -26.12 -33.12 7.07
N ARG A 212 -27.18 -33.87 7.40
CA ARG A 212 -27.37 -34.48 8.72
C ARG A 212 -26.32 -35.57 8.92
N LEU A 213 -25.23 -35.24 9.61
CA LEU A 213 -24.26 -36.21 10.12
C LEU A 213 -24.90 -37.05 11.24
N ARG A 214 -25.67 -38.08 10.87
CA ARG A 214 -26.26 -39.02 11.81
C ARG A 214 -25.25 -40.13 12.12
N GLY A 215 -24.62 -40.08 13.30
CA GLY A 215 -23.67 -41.11 13.73
C GLY A 215 -23.04 -40.84 15.10
N GLY A 216 -23.62 -41.39 16.16
CA GLY A 216 -23.09 -41.33 17.53
C GLY A 216 -24.16 -41.78 18.51
N GLN A 217 -23.88 -42.82 19.30
CA GLN A 217 -24.86 -43.50 20.15
C GLN A 217 -25.35 -42.62 21.31
N GLU A 218 -26.63 -42.77 21.64
CA GLU A 218 -27.22 -42.31 22.89
C GLU A 218 -26.54 -42.99 24.09
N SER A 219 -26.24 -42.21 25.12
CA SER A 219 -26.02 -42.70 26.48
C SER A 219 -26.71 -41.73 27.43
N ASP A 220 -27.84 -42.16 27.99
CA ASP A 220 -28.58 -41.42 29.01
C ASP A 220 -27.72 -41.21 30.27
N ASP A 221 -27.79 -40.01 30.85
CA ASP A 221 -27.74 -39.82 32.31
C ASP A 221 -28.36 -38.44 32.64
N GLU A 222 -29.42 -38.43 33.45
CA GLU A 222 -30.13 -37.21 33.86
C GLU A 222 -29.48 -36.51 35.09
N ARG A 223 -29.79 -35.21 35.24
CA ARG A 223 -29.75 -34.37 36.47
C ARG A 223 -28.41 -33.79 36.92
N SER A 224 -28.32 -32.46 36.90
CA SER A 224 -28.75 -31.64 38.05
C SER A 224 -28.74 -30.15 37.70
N ASP A 225 -29.76 -29.40 38.10
CA ASP A 225 -29.75 -27.94 38.08
C ASP A 225 -28.63 -27.37 38.99
N GLY A 226 -28.06 -26.22 38.62
CA GLY A 226 -27.06 -25.52 39.44
C GLY A 226 -26.35 -24.36 38.75
N ASP A 227 -26.94 -23.16 38.84
CA ASP A 227 -26.31 -21.82 38.73
C ASP A 227 -25.27 -21.58 37.62
N ASP A 228 -25.75 -21.27 36.42
CA ASP A 228 -24.92 -20.56 35.41
C ASP A 228 -24.69 -19.11 35.86
N GLN A 229 -23.46 -18.80 36.26
CA GLN A 229 -22.98 -17.42 36.39
C GLN A 229 -22.46 -16.93 35.04
N ASP A 230 -22.91 -15.74 34.63
CA ASP A 230 -22.50 -15.08 33.41
C ASP A 230 -20.97 -15.05 33.25
N ARG A 231 -20.51 -15.58 32.12
CA ARG A 231 -19.14 -15.42 31.65
C ARG A 231 -19.15 -14.67 30.34
N ASP A 232 -19.39 -13.37 30.45
CA ASP A 232 -19.00 -12.43 29.43
C ASP A 232 -17.52 -12.63 29.10
N SER A 233 -17.25 -12.89 27.83
CA SER A 233 -15.91 -12.83 27.28
C SER A 233 -15.48 -11.37 27.27
N GLN A 234 -14.74 -10.99 28.31
CA GLN A 234 -14.22 -9.65 28.54
C GLN A 234 -13.64 -9.02 27.27
N ASP A 235 -14.32 -7.99 26.78
CA ASP A 235 -13.66 -6.91 26.06
C ASP A 235 -12.72 -6.20 27.06
N ASP A 236 -11.45 -5.98 26.65
CA ASP A 236 -10.45 -5.30 27.47
C ASP A 236 -10.77 -3.77 27.53
N GLU A 237 -11.73 -3.38 28.37
CA GLU A 237 -11.79 -2.00 28.88
C GLU A 237 -10.59 -1.75 29.82
N PRO A 238 -9.89 -0.60 29.69
CA PRO A 238 -8.75 -0.29 30.53
C PRO A 238 -9.20 0.18 31.93
N ASN A 239 -9.28 -0.74 32.88
CA ASN A 239 -9.58 -0.42 34.28
C ASN A 239 -8.51 0.53 34.89
N PRO A 240 -8.90 1.68 35.48
CA PRO A 240 -7.95 2.64 36.05
C PRO A 240 -7.61 2.30 37.51
N ASP A 241 -6.44 1.67 37.74
CA ASP A 241 -5.87 1.59 39.09
C ASP A 241 -5.20 2.92 39.49
N PRO A 242 -5.33 3.37 40.75
CA PRO A 242 -4.83 4.66 41.20
C PRO A 242 -3.30 4.67 41.28
N LEU A 243 -2.67 5.50 40.46
CA LEU A 243 -1.24 5.81 40.60
C LEU A 243 -1.07 6.83 41.73
N GLU A 244 -0.37 6.43 42.79
CA GLU A 244 0.12 7.34 43.82
C GLU A 244 0.94 8.47 43.17
N GLU A 245 0.67 9.71 43.57
CA GLU A 245 1.38 10.89 43.11
C GLU A 245 2.86 10.81 43.51
N VAL A 246 3.73 10.68 42.51
CA VAL A 246 5.17 10.91 42.67
C VAL A 246 5.48 12.20 41.93
N GLU A 247 5.68 13.27 42.71
CA GLU A 247 6.21 14.56 42.23
C GLU A 247 7.66 14.37 41.74
N ASP A 248 7.83 14.07 40.45
CA ASP A 248 9.09 14.26 39.72
C ASP A 248 8.93 15.53 38.87
N ASP A 249 9.56 16.63 39.28
CA ASP A 249 9.54 17.91 38.56
C ASP A 249 9.99 17.72 37.09
N PRO A 250 9.20 18.17 36.09
CA PRO A 250 9.62 18.12 34.70
C PRO A 250 10.76 19.13 34.45
N PRO A 251 11.82 18.77 33.70
CA PRO A 251 12.89 19.70 33.37
C PRO A 251 12.37 20.87 32.54
N GLU A 252 12.83 22.09 32.86
CA GLU A 252 12.43 23.32 32.18
C GLU A 252 12.65 23.21 30.66
N MET A 253 11.57 23.38 29.90
CA MET A 253 11.59 23.38 28.44
C MET A 253 11.74 24.81 27.93
N HIS A 254 12.82 25.09 27.20
CA HIS A 254 12.92 26.34 26.44
C HIS A 254 11.90 26.34 25.29
N VAL A 255 10.87 27.19 25.43
CA VAL A 255 9.90 27.50 24.39
C VAL A 255 10.28 28.83 23.75
N GLU A 256 10.78 28.81 22.51
CA GLU A 256 10.99 30.05 21.75
C GLU A 256 9.64 30.74 21.42
N PRO A 257 9.63 32.07 21.22
CA PRO A 257 8.39 32.80 21.04
C PRO A 257 7.61 32.37 19.78
N ILE A 258 6.29 32.24 19.94
CA ILE A 258 5.37 32.54 18.85
C ILE A 258 5.29 34.06 18.85
N GLU A 259 5.87 34.71 17.84
CA GLU A 259 5.85 36.17 17.72
C GLU A 259 4.45 36.68 17.39
N LEU A 260 3.68 36.97 18.43
CA LEU A 260 2.52 37.84 18.34
C LEU A 260 3.01 39.30 18.27
N GLY A 261 2.99 39.89 17.07
CA GLY A 261 3.10 41.34 16.85
C GLY A 261 4.47 41.96 17.11
N GLY A 262 5.40 41.82 16.15
CA GLY A 262 6.43 42.84 15.92
C GLY A 262 5.89 43.98 15.04
N GLU A 263 6.42 45.21 15.19
CA GLU A 263 6.01 46.38 14.40
C GLU A 263 6.11 46.13 12.88
N PRO A 264 5.23 46.73 12.06
CA PRO A 264 5.29 46.56 10.61
C PRO A 264 6.51 47.29 10.02
N ASP A 265 7.45 46.52 9.49
CA ASP A 265 8.38 47.03 8.48
C ASP A 265 7.59 47.64 7.32
N VAL A 266 8.06 48.80 6.84
CA VAL A 266 7.34 49.71 5.93
C VAL A 266 6.70 48.95 4.75
N PRO A 267 5.39 49.15 4.47
CA PRO A 267 4.70 48.39 3.44
C PRO A 267 5.26 48.69 2.05
N GLY A 268 5.91 47.70 1.45
CA GLY A 268 5.86 47.52 0.01
C GLY A 268 4.45 47.10 -0.38
N GLU A 269 4.01 47.53 -1.56
CA GLU A 269 2.63 47.39 -2.06
C GLU A 269 2.12 45.93 -2.00
N GLU A 270 0.79 45.78 -1.90
CA GLU A 270 0.04 44.51 -1.94
C GLU A 270 0.19 43.82 -3.29
N ASN A 271 1.37 43.25 -3.53
CA ASN A 271 1.69 42.52 -4.75
C ASN A 271 1.65 41.02 -4.43
N ASN A 272 0.60 40.33 -4.89
CA ASN A 272 0.34 38.90 -4.66
C ASN A 272 1.35 37.94 -5.36
N GLY A 273 2.54 38.43 -5.71
CA GLY A 273 3.64 37.68 -6.28
C GLY A 273 4.65 37.19 -5.23
N ILE A 274 5.76 36.63 -5.72
CA ILE A 274 6.92 36.24 -4.90
C ILE A 274 8.02 37.28 -5.20
N PRO A 275 8.30 38.25 -4.31
CA PRO A 275 9.18 39.39 -4.62
C PRO A 275 10.59 38.99 -5.04
N ALA A 276 11.07 37.81 -4.63
CA ALA A 276 12.39 37.32 -4.99
C ALA A 276 12.49 36.77 -6.44
N HIS A 277 11.39 36.68 -7.21
CA HIS A 277 11.48 36.37 -8.65
C HIS A 277 12.08 37.53 -9.47
N ASP A 278 11.84 38.77 -9.04
CA ASP A 278 12.37 39.97 -9.68
C ASP A 278 13.77 40.37 -9.14
N GLU A 279 14.30 39.58 -8.19
CA GLU A 279 15.65 39.72 -7.65
C GLU A 279 16.68 38.94 -8.49
N HIS A 280 17.93 39.42 -8.51
CA HIS A 280 19.03 38.80 -9.22
C HIS A 280 19.22 37.32 -8.81
N PRO A 281 19.44 36.38 -9.77
CA PRO A 281 19.46 34.93 -9.51
C PRO A 281 20.34 34.50 -8.33
N THR A 282 21.51 35.11 -8.15
CA THR A 282 22.40 34.85 -7.01
C THR A 282 21.74 35.08 -5.64
N ILE A 283 20.94 36.15 -5.48
CA ILE A 283 20.24 36.43 -4.22
C ILE A 283 19.13 35.39 -4.01
N PHE A 284 18.37 35.10 -5.07
CA PHE A 284 17.33 34.08 -5.06
C PHE A 284 17.88 32.69 -4.69
N ASN A 285 19.01 32.28 -5.27
CA ASN A 285 19.69 31.03 -4.93
C ASN A 285 20.24 31.00 -3.51
N ILE A 286 20.70 32.14 -2.96
CA ILE A 286 21.06 32.22 -1.53
C ILE A 286 19.83 32.01 -0.65
N TYR A 287 18.70 32.65 -0.98
CA TYR A 287 17.43 32.44 -0.26
C TYR A 287 16.99 30.98 -0.31
N LEU A 288 16.98 30.34 -1.49
CA LEU A 288 16.57 28.95 -1.65
C LEU A 288 17.49 27.96 -0.91
N ARG A 289 18.82 28.16 -0.95
CA ARG A 289 19.76 27.32 -0.18
C ARG A 289 19.61 27.53 1.33
N THR A 290 19.40 28.76 1.78
CA THR A 290 19.13 29.06 3.20
C THR A 290 17.81 28.44 3.66
N TRP A 291 16.78 28.51 2.82
CA TRP A 291 15.49 27.84 3.05
C TRP A 291 15.64 26.33 3.17
N VAL A 292 16.45 25.70 2.32
CA VAL A 292 16.73 24.25 2.40
C VAL A 292 17.36 23.87 3.75
N LEU A 293 18.28 24.68 4.27
CA LEU A 293 18.88 24.47 5.59
C LEU A 293 17.83 24.54 6.70
N TYR A 294 16.99 25.57 6.68
CA TYR A 294 15.91 25.73 7.66
C TYR A 294 14.87 24.60 7.59
N ALA A 295 14.21 24.45 6.44
CA ALA A 295 13.05 23.58 6.26
C ALA A 295 13.37 22.08 6.35
N PHE A 296 14.59 21.64 6.00
CA PHE A 296 14.93 20.22 5.90
C PHE A 296 16.15 19.77 6.71
N ARG A 297 16.99 20.69 7.23
CA ARG A 297 18.16 20.34 8.06
C ARG A 297 18.01 20.71 9.53
N GLY A 298 16.91 21.35 9.93
CA GLY A 298 16.61 21.65 11.34
C GLY A 298 17.47 22.77 11.92
N VAL A 299 17.87 23.73 11.09
CA VAL A 299 18.68 24.89 11.47
C VAL A 299 17.82 25.92 12.22
N THR A 300 18.38 26.57 13.25
CA THR A 300 17.68 27.56 14.08
C THR A 300 17.55 28.92 13.39
N HIS A 301 16.68 29.79 13.91
CA HIS A 301 16.43 31.12 13.34
C HIS A 301 17.70 31.99 13.40
N ASP A 302 18.44 31.96 14.51
CA ASP A 302 19.74 32.64 14.67
C ASP A 302 20.75 32.27 13.58
N VAL A 303 20.83 30.98 13.22
CA VAL A 303 21.77 30.50 12.20
C VAL A 303 21.29 30.88 10.80
N VAL A 304 19.98 30.89 10.54
CA VAL A 304 19.42 31.46 9.30
C VAL A 304 19.80 32.93 9.15
N GLN A 305 19.64 33.73 10.22
CA GLN A 305 20.02 35.13 10.22
C GLN A 305 21.52 35.34 9.98
N ALA A 306 22.38 34.61 10.72
CA ALA A 306 23.82 34.69 10.56
C ALA A 306 24.29 34.32 9.13
N VAL A 307 23.65 33.33 8.48
CA VAL A 307 23.93 32.95 7.08
C VAL A 307 23.55 34.08 6.13
N LEU A 308 22.34 34.63 6.24
CA LEU A 308 21.87 35.73 5.38
C LEU A 308 22.72 37.00 5.54
N GLU A 309 23.03 37.39 6.78
CA GLU A 309 23.90 38.54 7.08
C GLU A 309 25.33 38.34 6.54
N SER A 310 25.88 37.12 6.65
CA SER A 310 27.20 36.77 6.10
C SER A 310 27.23 36.89 4.57
N HIS A 311 26.22 36.38 3.87
CA HIS A 311 26.10 36.52 2.42
C HIS A 311 25.93 37.99 2.01
N LYS A 312 25.05 38.74 2.69
CA LYS A 312 24.83 40.17 2.44
C LYS A 312 26.11 41.00 2.63
N ALA A 313 26.87 40.75 3.70
CA ALA A 313 28.14 41.41 3.96
C ALA A 313 29.19 41.09 2.89
N THR A 314 29.22 39.85 2.39
CA THR A 314 30.14 39.41 1.32
C THR A 314 29.80 40.11 0.00
N LEU A 315 28.55 40.07 -0.43
CA LEU A 315 28.09 40.74 -1.66
C LEU A 315 28.30 42.26 -1.60
N LEU A 316 28.08 42.91 -0.45
CA LEU A 316 28.39 44.33 -0.25
C LEU A 316 29.89 44.65 -0.26
N ALA A 317 30.76 43.70 0.07
CA ALA A 317 32.21 43.86 -0.02
C ALA A 317 32.71 43.73 -1.47
N GLU A 318 32.12 42.83 -2.26
CA GLU A 318 32.41 42.68 -3.69
C GLU A 318 31.85 43.84 -4.51
N ALA A 319 30.65 44.35 -4.19
CA ALA A 319 30.06 45.55 -4.78
C ALA A 319 30.89 46.84 -4.58
N ARG A 320 31.90 46.82 -3.68
CA ARG A 320 32.88 47.91 -3.49
C ARG A 320 34.16 47.71 -4.31
N ARG A 321 34.33 46.56 -4.96
CA ARG A 321 35.54 46.14 -5.69
C ARG A 321 35.32 45.94 -7.19
N GLY A 322 34.07 45.77 -7.65
CA GLY A 322 33.71 45.62 -9.06
C GLY A 322 32.46 46.41 -9.45
N ASP A 323 32.25 46.56 -10.76
CA ASP A 323 31.13 47.30 -11.35
C ASP A 323 29.85 46.44 -11.41
N PHE A 324 29.19 46.23 -10.27
CA PHE A 324 27.83 45.67 -10.25
C PHE A 324 26.79 46.72 -10.70
N PRO A 325 25.72 46.33 -11.42
CA PRO A 325 24.62 47.22 -11.76
C PRO A 325 24.02 47.90 -10.52
N ALA A 326 23.67 49.18 -10.62
CA ALA A 326 23.14 49.95 -9.48
C ALA A 326 21.86 49.34 -8.89
N GLU A 327 21.03 48.73 -9.73
CA GLU A 327 19.84 47.96 -9.35
C GLU A 327 20.19 46.73 -8.50
N TYR A 328 21.19 45.94 -8.93
CA TYR A 328 21.66 44.79 -8.16
C TYR A 328 22.25 45.23 -6.81
N ILE A 329 22.98 46.34 -6.75
CA ILE A 329 23.48 46.91 -5.48
C ILE A 329 22.31 47.34 -4.56
N ALA A 330 21.23 47.88 -5.11
CA ALA A 330 20.02 48.19 -4.35
C ALA A 330 19.33 46.91 -3.82
N GLN A 331 19.21 45.87 -4.64
CA GLN A 331 18.68 44.56 -4.21
C GLN A 331 19.54 43.94 -3.08
N ILE A 332 20.88 43.94 -3.20
CA ILE A 332 21.78 43.46 -2.13
C ILE A 332 21.57 44.25 -0.82
N ARG A 333 21.39 45.57 -0.86
CA ARG A 333 21.09 46.38 0.34
C ARG A 333 19.76 46.00 0.97
N ASN A 334 18.76 45.69 0.15
CA ASN A 334 17.41 45.30 0.56
C ASN A 334 17.23 43.79 0.74
N MET A 335 18.32 43.02 0.68
CA MET A 335 18.34 41.57 0.87
C MET A 335 17.83 41.19 2.26
N ALA A 336 16.97 40.17 2.33
CA ALA A 336 16.43 39.65 3.59
C ALA A 336 17.55 39.16 4.53
N THR A 337 17.41 39.47 5.82
CA THR A 337 18.36 39.07 6.88
C THR A 337 17.73 38.26 8.00
N THR A 338 16.39 38.23 8.12
CA THR A 338 15.67 37.42 9.11
C THR A 338 14.91 36.28 8.42
N LEU A 339 14.56 35.22 9.17
CA LEU A 339 13.75 34.13 8.64
C LEU A 339 12.40 34.62 8.09
N ARG A 340 11.70 35.50 8.82
CA ARG A 340 10.38 36.01 8.40
C ARG A 340 10.48 36.86 7.13
N ALA A 341 11.53 37.67 6.99
CA ALA A 341 11.81 38.41 5.76
C ALA A 341 12.14 37.46 4.59
N LEU A 342 12.92 36.39 4.84
CA LEU A 342 13.16 35.33 3.87
C LEU A 342 11.86 34.65 3.44
N GLU A 343 11.07 34.12 4.39
CA GLU A 343 9.79 33.45 4.15
C GLU A 343 8.85 34.32 3.30
N ARG A 344 8.75 35.63 3.57
CA ARG A 344 7.96 36.57 2.74
C ARG A 344 8.56 36.79 1.35
N ARG A 345 9.86 37.06 1.24
CA ARG A 345 10.55 37.23 -0.07
C ARG A 345 10.36 36.03 -1.00
N ILE A 346 10.39 34.82 -0.45
CA ILE A 346 10.15 33.58 -1.19
C ILE A 346 8.71 33.05 -1.08
N GLY A 347 7.72 33.86 -0.68
CA GLY A 347 6.30 33.47 -0.63
C GLY A 347 5.99 32.15 0.11
N MET A 348 6.75 31.87 1.17
CA MET A 348 6.68 30.71 2.09
C MET A 348 6.24 31.12 3.50
N ASP A 349 5.87 32.38 3.72
CA ASP A 349 5.13 32.78 4.92
C ASP A 349 3.74 32.12 4.85
N PHE A 350 3.49 31.20 5.77
CA PHE A 350 2.23 30.46 5.89
C PHE A 350 1.38 30.96 7.06
N SER A 351 1.77 32.06 7.70
CA SER A 351 1.11 32.58 8.90
C SER A 351 -0.33 33.01 8.60
N ASP A 352 -0.57 33.55 7.41
CA ASP A 352 -1.88 34.05 6.98
C ASP A 352 -2.76 32.94 6.35
N LEU A 353 -2.18 31.76 6.04
CA LEU A 353 -2.90 30.60 5.48
C LEU A 353 -3.39 29.61 6.54
N ILE A 354 -2.67 29.50 7.67
CA ILE A 354 -2.92 28.50 8.71
C ILE A 354 -3.54 29.18 9.93
N THR A 355 -4.87 29.18 9.98
CA THR A 355 -5.64 29.54 11.17
C THR A 355 -5.41 28.51 12.27
N ILE A 356 -5.04 28.95 13.47
CA ILE A 356 -4.96 28.07 14.64
C ILE A 356 -6.24 28.24 15.45
N TYR A 357 -7.03 27.18 15.57
CA TYR A 357 -8.17 27.15 16.47
C TYR A 357 -7.80 26.53 17.81
N SER A 358 -8.43 27.01 18.88
CA SER A 358 -8.39 26.37 20.21
C SER A 358 -9.57 25.43 20.39
N LEU A 359 -9.36 24.34 21.12
CA LEU A 359 -10.43 23.38 21.48
C LEU A 359 -10.52 23.25 22.99
N CYS A 360 -11.74 23.11 23.51
CA CYS A 360 -11.92 22.67 24.88
C CYS A 360 -11.25 21.29 25.08
N PRO A 361 -10.32 21.13 26.06
CA PRO A 361 -9.57 19.88 26.22
C PRO A 361 -10.42 18.74 26.80
N LEU A 362 -11.60 19.01 27.36
CA LEU A 362 -12.49 17.98 27.90
C LEU A 362 -13.14 17.17 26.75
N PRO A 363 -12.99 15.82 26.73
CA PRO A 363 -13.47 14.97 25.63
C PRO A 363 -14.96 15.11 25.30
N GLN A 364 -15.80 15.30 26.31
CA GLN A 364 -17.25 15.48 26.19
C GLN A 364 -17.67 16.88 25.71
N CYS A 365 -16.75 17.85 25.74
CA CYS A 365 -17.04 19.23 25.36
C CYS A 365 -16.56 19.56 23.95
N GLY A 366 -15.24 19.52 23.70
CA GLY A 366 -14.63 19.76 22.39
C GLY A 366 -15.02 21.03 21.63
N LYS A 367 -15.65 22.04 22.28
CA LYS A 367 -16.05 23.29 21.61
C LYS A 367 -14.84 24.00 21.01
N ARG A 368 -14.97 24.48 19.78
CA ARG A 368 -13.99 25.29 19.05
C ARG A 368 -14.07 26.75 19.49
N TYR A 369 -12.91 27.41 19.45
CA TYR A 369 -12.72 28.85 19.66
C TYR A 369 -11.67 29.39 18.68
N THR A 370 -11.84 30.63 18.21
CA THR A 370 -10.76 31.37 17.54
C THR A 370 -9.74 31.91 18.56
N LEU A 371 -8.60 32.42 18.11
CA LEU A 371 -7.63 33.07 19.00
C LEU A 371 -8.11 34.45 19.46
N GLU A 372 -8.89 35.16 18.65
CA GLU A 372 -9.55 36.41 19.02
C GLU A 372 -10.53 36.16 20.17
N GLU A 373 -11.48 35.24 20.00
CA GLU A 373 -12.44 34.85 21.04
C GLU A 373 -11.73 34.45 22.34
N LEU A 374 -10.66 33.65 22.24
CA LEU A 374 -9.89 33.21 23.39
C LEU A 374 -9.11 34.36 24.07
N SER A 375 -8.73 35.38 23.32
CA SER A 375 -8.10 36.59 23.87
C SER A 375 -9.09 37.49 24.61
N GLU A 376 -10.35 37.53 24.16
CA GLU A 376 -11.44 38.33 24.75
C GLU A 376 -12.07 37.68 25.99
N LEU A 377 -11.89 36.37 26.19
CA LEU A 377 -12.42 35.67 27.36
C LEU A 377 -11.88 36.25 28.69
N PRO A 378 -12.74 36.52 29.68
CA PRO A 378 -12.34 37.11 30.96
C PRO A 378 -11.60 36.11 31.87
N ASP A 379 -11.82 34.82 31.66
CA ASP A 379 -11.26 33.71 32.42
C ASP A 379 -10.95 32.53 31.49
N PRO A 380 -10.07 31.57 31.88
CA PRO A 380 -9.69 30.45 31.02
C PRO A 380 -10.71 29.31 30.91
N GLN A 381 -11.85 29.36 31.62
CA GLN A 381 -12.83 28.27 31.62
C GLN A 381 -13.71 28.32 30.36
N CYS A 382 -14.01 27.15 29.80
CA CYS A 382 -14.91 27.00 28.66
C CYS A 382 -16.30 27.62 28.94
N VAL A 383 -16.86 28.32 27.96
CA VAL A 383 -18.19 28.97 28.07
C VAL A 383 -19.34 28.09 27.56
N ARG A 384 -19.07 26.86 27.09
CA ARG A 384 -20.14 25.90 26.73
C ARG A 384 -20.86 25.45 28.00
N GLN A 385 -22.19 25.47 27.99
CA GLN A 385 -23.00 24.79 29.00
C GLN A 385 -23.18 23.32 28.60
N VAL A 386 -23.08 22.42 29.57
CA VAL A 386 -23.27 20.97 29.40
C VAL A 386 -24.27 20.53 30.47
N GLY A 387 -25.49 20.19 30.06
CA GLY A 387 -26.61 20.14 30.99
C GLY A 387 -26.86 21.51 31.62
N ASN A 388 -26.94 21.58 32.94
CA ASN A 388 -27.19 22.82 33.69
C ASN A 388 -25.91 23.59 34.05
N ASP A 389 -24.72 23.02 33.85
CA ASP A 389 -23.46 23.55 34.38
C ASP A 389 -22.53 24.10 33.28
N ARG A 390 -21.68 25.08 33.66
CA ARG A 390 -20.61 25.59 32.79
C ARG A 390 -19.49 24.56 32.71
N CYS A 391 -19.06 24.23 31.49
CA CYS A 391 -17.98 23.27 31.25
C CYS A 391 -16.69 23.63 32.01
N GLU A 392 -16.11 22.67 32.73
CA GLU A 392 -14.90 22.87 33.56
C GLU A 392 -13.58 22.92 32.76
N GLY A 393 -13.64 22.85 31.42
CA GLY A 393 -12.45 22.73 30.58
C GLY A 393 -11.65 24.03 30.48
N MET A 394 -10.37 23.98 30.82
CA MET A 394 -9.46 25.13 30.79
C MET A 394 -8.85 25.30 29.39
N LEU A 395 -9.18 26.39 28.70
CA LEU A 395 -8.84 26.64 27.30
C LEU A 395 -7.39 27.09 27.09
N TYR A 396 -6.81 27.82 28.05
CA TYR A 396 -5.45 28.33 27.96
C TYR A 396 -4.73 28.36 29.30
N THR A 397 -3.40 28.46 29.23
CA THR A 397 -2.51 28.78 30.34
C THR A 397 -1.88 30.15 30.12
N GLU A 398 -1.68 30.91 31.19
CA GLU A 398 -1.02 32.22 31.15
C GLU A 398 0.44 32.11 31.59
N SER A 399 1.31 32.86 30.92
CA SER A 399 2.75 32.94 31.20
C SER A 399 3.22 34.37 31.01
N THR A 400 4.19 34.84 31.79
CA THR A 400 4.79 36.17 31.60
C THR A 400 6.11 36.03 30.86
N LEU A 401 6.21 36.67 29.70
CA LEU A 401 7.43 36.72 28.90
C LEU A 401 8.47 37.65 29.53
N THR A 402 9.74 37.53 29.11
CA THR A 402 10.87 38.33 29.64
C THR A 402 10.73 39.84 29.40
N ASN A 403 9.89 40.26 28.46
CA ASN A 403 9.52 41.65 28.20
C ASN A 403 8.34 42.16 29.05
N GLY A 404 7.80 41.32 29.96
CA GLY A 404 6.63 41.62 30.80
C GLY A 404 5.27 41.36 30.14
N THR A 405 5.21 40.98 28.87
CA THR A 405 3.95 40.66 28.18
C THR A 405 3.34 39.36 28.74
N GLN A 406 2.06 39.39 29.09
CA GLN A 406 1.30 38.17 29.38
C GLN A 406 0.95 37.45 28.07
N LYS A 407 1.34 36.18 27.99
CA LYS A 407 1.07 35.28 26.86
C LYS A 407 0.10 34.19 27.28
N ARG A 408 -1.09 34.21 26.68
CA ARG A 408 -2.06 33.10 26.70
C ARG A 408 -1.63 32.03 25.70
N THR A 409 -1.50 30.80 26.15
CA THR A 409 -1.15 29.65 25.31
C THR A 409 -2.26 28.60 25.40
N PRO A 410 -2.94 28.25 24.28
CA PRO A 410 -4.01 27.24 24.26
C PRO A 410 -3.55 25.89 24.81
N THR A 411 -4.41 25.22 25.59
CA THR A 411 -4.12 23.88 26.15
C THR A 411 -4.24 22.77 25.10
N LYS A 412 -5.20 22.91 24.18
CA LYS A 412 -5.39 22.06 23.00
C LYS A 412 -5.76 22.95 21.81
N SER A 413 -5.13 22.73 20.67
CA SER A 413 -5.34 23.51 19.44
C SER A 413 -5.26 22.61 18.22
N PHE A 414 -5.69 23.12 17.07
CA PHE A 414 -5.45 22.50 15.77
C PHE A 414 -5.23 23.54 14.66
N PRO A 415 -4.38 23.24 13.67
CA PRO A 415 -4.27 24.05 12.47
C PRO A 415 -5.38 23.72 11.48
N TYR A 416 -5.98 24.76 10.92
CA TYR A 416 -6.78 24.72 9.72
C TYR A 416 -6.10 25.53 8.61
N ASN A 417 -5.99 24.97 7.42
CA ASN A 417 -5.46 25.59 6.22
C ASN A 417 -6.65 25.83 5.28
N SER A 418 -7.05 27.10 5.11
CA SER A 418 -8.27 27.46 4.38
C SER A 418 -8.28 26.84 2.98
N LEU A 419 -9.33 26.09 2.66
CA LEU A 419 -9.40 25.31 1.43
C LEU A 419 -9.46 26.22 0.18
N PRO A 420 -10.28 27.30 0.13
CA PRO A 420 -10.25 28.26 -0.97
C PRO A 420 -8.86 28.88 -1.18
N GLN A 421 -8.16 29.28 -0.12
CA GLN A 421 -6.81 29.86 -0.24
C GLN A 421 -5.77 28.84 -0.71
N ALA A 422 -5.80 27.62 -0.17
CA ALA A 422 -4.92 26.53 -0.59
C ALA A 422 -5.18 26.11 -2.05
N LEU A 423 -6.45 26.13 -2.47
CA LEU A 423 -6.87 25.85 -3.84
C LEU A 423 -6.46 26.97 -4.80
N GLY A 424 -6.64 28.24 -4.44
CA GLY A 424 -6.13 29.39 -5.21
C GLY A 424 -4.62 29.33 -5.41
N ARG A 425 -3.85 28.98 -4.36
CA ARG A 425 -2.40 28.74 -4.48
C ARG A 425 -2.05 27.57 -5.38
N LEU A 426 -2.86 26.50 -5.39
CA LEU A 426 -2.68 25.38 -6.31
C LEU A 426 -2.96 25.83 -7.76
N LEU A 427 -4.06 26.54 -8.02
CA LEU A 427 -4.51 27.01 -9.34
C LEU A 427 -3.66 28.15 -9.92
N SER A 428 -2.99 28.92 -9.07
CA SER A 428 -1.99 29.93 -9.44
C SER A 428 -0.68 29.35 -9.98
N ARG A 429 -0.51 28.02 -10.01
CA ARG A 429 0.70 27.38 -10.54
C ARG A 429 0.64 27.23 -12.07
N PRO A 430 1.68 27.63 -12.83
CA PRO A 430 1.69 27.47 -14.28
C PRO A 430 1.40 26.04 -14.76
N GLY A 431 0.49 25.92 -15.72
CA GLY A 431 0.09 24.65 -16.36
C GLY A 431 -0.85 23.74 -15.57
N ILE A 432 -1.10 24.01 -14.28
CA ILE A 432 -1.91 23.12 -13.41
C ILE A 432 -3.36 22.97 -13.90
N THR A 433 -3.96 24.08 -14.35
CA THR A 433 -5.32 24.13 -14.88
C THR A 433 -5.44 23.37 -16.18
N GLY A 434 -4.41 23.41 -17.03
CA GLY A 434 -4.30 22.58 -18.24
C GLY A 434 -4.31 21.09 -17.92
N PHE A 435 -3.55 20.65 -16.90
CA PHE A 435 -3.61 19.26 -16.43
C PHE A 435 -4.99 18.89 -15.87
N MET A 436 -5.73 19.82 -15.26
CA MET A 436 -7.10 19.57 -14.77
C MET A 436 -8.14 19.38 -15.89
N GLN A 437 -7.83 19.70 -17.15
CA GLN A 437 -8.72 19.46 -18.30
C GLN A 437 -8.37 18.18 -19.08
N HIS A 438 -7.34 17.41 -18.68
CA HIS A 438 -6.78 16.29 -19.46
C HIS A 438 -7.78 15.18 -19.85
N TRP A 439 -8.88 15.07 -19.12
CA TRP A 439 -9.92 14.06 -19.29
C TRP A 439 -11.00 14.47 -20.32
N ARG A 440 -11.05 15.74 -20.72
CA ARG A 440 -12.05 16.24 -21.70
C ARG A 440 -11.76 15.71 -23.09
N ARG A 441 -12.83 15.33 -23.79
CA ARG A 441 -12.82 14.97 -25.22
C ARG A 441 -13.24 16.18 -26.07
N ALA A 442 -13.15 16.06 -27.40
CA ALA A 442 -13.41 17.17 -28.32
C ALA A 442 -14.88 17.68 -28.31
N ASP A 443 -15.78 16.88 -27.76
CA ASP A 443 -17.20 17.15 -27.53
C ASP A 443 -17.49 17.68 -26.10
N ASP A 444 -16.48 17.78 -25.24
CA ASP A 444 -16.61 18.16 -23.81
C ASP A 444 -16.21 19.60 -23.48
N GLU A 445 -16.09 20.48 -24.48
CA GLU A 445 -15.66 21.87 -24.33
C GLU A 445 -16.43 22.59 -23.20
N PRO A 446 -15.75 23.27 -22.26
CA PRO A 446 -16.38 23.85 -21.08
C PRO A 446 -17.29 25.02 -21.43
N VAL A 447 -18.30 25.24 -20.59
CA VAL A 447 -19.38 26.21 -20.80
C VAL A 447 -19.40 27.22 -19.65
N ASN A 448 -19.41 28.51 -19.99
CA ASN A 448 -19.42 29.62 -19.01
C ASN A 448 -20.84 30.12 -18.69
N GLU A 449 -21.75 30.06 -19.65
CA GLU A 449 -23.13 30.58 -19.60
C GLU A 449 -24.08 29.47 -20.05
N ASP A 450 -25.28 29.38 -19.47
CA ASP A 450 -26.25 28.30 -19.75
C ASP A 450 -25.68 26.88 -19.58
N VAL A 451 -24.93 26.67 -18.49
CA VAL A 451 -24.35 25.36 -18.13
C VAL A 451 -25.48 24.33 -17.96
N PRO A 452 -25.46 23.20 -18.69
CA PRO A 452 -26.55 22.23 -18.62
C PRO A 452 -26.54 21.46 -17.29
N PRO A 453 -27.67 20.83 -16.93
CA PRO A 453 -27.78 20.04 -15.71
C PRO A 453 -26.90 18.77 -15.74
N PRO A 454 -26.59 18.19 -14.57
CA PRO A 454 -25.90 16.91 -14.48
C PRO A 454 -26.64 15.81 -15.24
N LEU A 455 -25.90 14.85 -15.80
CA LEU A 455 -26.51 13.69 -16.48
C LEU A 455 -27.08 12.69 -15.47
N ALA A 456 -28.05 11.89 -15.90
CA ALA A 456 -28.56 10.78 -15.10
C ALA A 456 -27.59 9.57 -15.19
N PRO A 457 -27.45 8.74 -14.15
CA PRO A 457 -26.62 7.52 -14.22
C PRO A 457 -27.04 6.58 -15.38
N GLU A 458 -28.33 6.55 -15.71
CA GLU A 458 -28.92 5.78 -16.79
C GLU A 458 -28.36 6.20 -18.16
N ASP A 459 -28.06 7.49 -18.38
CA ASP A 459 -27.49 7.98 -19.63
C ASP A 459 -26.15 7.32 -19.91
N TRP A 460 -25.29 7.18 -18.89
CA TRP A 460 -24.02 6.47 -19.02
C TRP A 460 -24.25 4.97 -19.25
N MET A 461 -25.16 4.35 -18.49
CA MET A 461 -25.47 2.92 -18.60
C MET A 461 -26.05 2.52 -19.96
N ASN A 462 -26.73 3.43 -20.65
CA ASN A 462 -27.31 3.23 -21.97
C ASN A 462 -26.31 3.49 -23.12
N ASN A 463 -25.36 4.41 -22.93
CA ASN A 463 -24.42 4.84 -23.99
C ASN A 463 -23.05 4.13 -23.97
N VAL A 464 -22.64 3.53 -22.85
CA VAL A 464 -21.35 2.82 -22.72
C VAL A 464 -21.53 1.32 -22.92
N ASP A 465 -20.89 0.75 -23.95
CA ASP A 465 -20.97 -0.68 -24.26
C ASP A 465 -20.47 -1.56 -23.11
N GLN A 466 -21.03 -2.77 -22.96
CA GLN A 466 -20.66 -3.68 -21.88
C GLN A 466 -19.19 -4.12 -21.90
N ASN A 467 -18.58 -4.18 -23.09
CA ASN A 467 -17.19 -4.57 -23.34
C ASN A 467 -16.27 -3.36 -23.56
N GLN A 468 -16.79 -2.13 -23.48
CA GLN A 468 -15.96 -0.94 -23.49
C GLN A 468 -15.12 -0.90 -22.21
N ARG A 469 -13.80 -0.77 -22.38
CA ARG A 469 -12.87 -0.61 -21.26
C ARG A 469 -12.92 0.82 -20.72
N PHE A 470 -12.93 0.93 -19.40
CA PHE A 470 -12.75 2.17 -18.65
C PHE A 470 -11.78 1.93 -17.48
N GLY A 471 -11.18 2.99 -16.96
CA GLY A 471 -10.21 2.92 -15.86
C GLY A 471 -10.28 4.09 -14.90
N ASP A 472 -10.18 5.33 -15.40
CA ASP A 472 -10.18 6.51 -14.53
C ASP A 472 -11.60 6.87 -14.04
N MET A 473 -11.64 7.63 -12.94
CA MET A 473 -12.86 8.13 -12.32
C MET A 473 -13.64 9.06 -13.27
N SER A 474 -12.97 9.73 -14.21
CA SER A 474 -13.62 10.58 -15.23
C SER A 474 -14.34 9.82 -16.35
N GLU A 475 -14.07 8.52 -16.49
CA GLU A 475 -14.74 7.64 -17.46
C GLU A 475 -15.96 6.93 -16.87
N ALA A 476 -16.08 6.91 -15.54
CA ALA A 476 -17.16 6.30 -14.79
C ALA A 476 -18.39 7.23 -14.66
N TRP A 477 -19.57 6.67 -14.37
CA TRP A 477 -20.83 7.44 -14.45
C TRP A 477 -20.87 8.61 -13.47
N GLY A 478 -20.28 8.46 -12.27
CA GLY A 478 -20.32 9.47 -11.21
C GLY A 478 -19.73 10.82 -11.61
N TRP A 479 -18.80 10.86 -12.57
CA TRP A 479 -18.16 12.10 -13.02
C TRP A 479 -19.12 13.09 -13.68
N ARG A 480 -20.12 12.59 -14.42
CA ARG A 480 -21.07 13.42 -15.18
C ARG A 480 -22.33 13.74 -14.39
N CYS A 481 -22.64 12.93 -13.37
CA CYS A 481 -23.79 13.11 -12.48
C CYS A 481 -23.54 14.11 -11.34
N GLN A 482 -22.31 14.60 -11.15
CA GLN A 482 -22.00 15.53 -10.05
C GLN A 482 -22.61 16.93 -10.28
N GLY A 483 -23.58 17.27 -9.43
CA GLY A 483 -24.13 18.63 -9.33
C GLY A 483 -23.27 19.60 -8.53
N THR A 484 -23.48 20.89 -8.81
CA THR A 484 -22.94 22.05 -8.09
C THR A 484 -23.88 23.26 -8.29
N GLY A 485 -23.66 24.37 -7.58
CA GLY A 485 -24.60 25.50 -7.57
C GLY A 485 -25.91 25.20 -6.82
N LEU A 486 -25.82 24.36 -5.78
CA LEU A 486 -26.94 23.86 -4.98
C LEU A 486 -26.92 24.46 -3.57
N GLU A 487 -28.08 24.53 -2.93
CA GLU A 487 -28.25 24.84 -1.52
C GLU A 487 -29.18 23.82 -0.85
N ARG A 488 -28.84 23.38 0.37
CA ARG A 488 -29.64 22.41 1.12
C ARG A 488 -30.68 23.15 1.96
N THR A 489 -31.95 23.03 1.60
CA THR A 489 -33.06 23.77 2.24
C THR A 489 -34.13 22.83 2.79
N TRP A 490 -34.91 23.33 3.75
CA TRP A 490 -36.11 22.66 4.25
C TRP A 490 -37.35 23.23 3.55
N ASP A 491 -38.08 22.42 2.80
CA ASP A 491 -39.26 22.86 2.03
C ASP A 491 -40.53 23.04 2.90
N GLY A 492 -40.50 22.49 4.13
CA GLY A 492 -41.64 22.39 5.04
C GLY A 492 -41.94 20.96 5.49
N GLN A 493 -41.44 19.95 4.78
CA GLN A 493 -41.65 18.53 5.00
C GLN A 493 -40.35 17.70 4.99
N GLU A 494 -39.40 18.05 4.11
CA GLU A 494 -38.14 17.33 3.91
C GLU A 494 -36.96 18.30 3.64
N TYR A 495 -35.73 17.82 3.84
CA TYR A 495 -34.50 18.52 3.43
C TYR A 495 -34.12 18.13 2.01
N GLU A 496 -34.13 19.08 1.08
CA GLU A 496 -33.77 18.89 -0.33
C GLU A 496 -32.64 19.81 -0.79
N ASP A 497 -31.92 19.39 -1.83
CA ASP A 497 -30.87 20.18 -2.48
C ASP A 497 -31.47 20.93 -3.68
N VAL A 498 -31.76 22.21 -3.49
CA VAL A 498 -32.36 23.09 -4.51
C VAL A 498 -31.28 23.85 -5.30
N PRO A 499 -31.48 24.13 -6.60
CA PRO A 499 -30.57 24.99 -7.35
C PRO A 499 -30.67 26.45 -6.89
N ILE A 500 -29.53 27.12 -6.80
CA ILE A 500 -29.45 28.56 -6.52
C ILE A 500 -29.85 29.38 -7.76
N GLY A 501 -29.64 28.83 -8.96
CA GLY A 501 -30.12 29.35 -10.23
C GLY A 501 -31.37 28.63 -10.74
N GLU A 502 -31.70 28.78 -12.02
CA GLU A 502 -32.89 28.13 -12.63
C GLU A 502 -32.79 26.60 -12.68
N THR A 503 -31.57 26.05 -12.78
CA THR A 503 -31.30 24.60 -12.80
C THR A 503 -29.97 24.27 -12.09
N PRO A 504 -29.77 23.03 -11.60
CA PRO A 504 -28.48 22.57 -11.09
C PRO A 504 -27.39 22.64 -12.16
N LEU A 505 -26.16 22.97 -11.79
CA LEU A 505 -25.06 23.07 -12.74
C LEU A 505 -24.30 21.73 -12.81
N ALA A 506 -24.05 21.18 -14.00
CA ALA A 506 -23.15 20.06 -14.17
C ALA A 506 -21.69 20.48 -13.86
N LEU A 507 -21.12 19.98 -12.76
CA LEU A 507 -19.75 20.33 -12.35
C LEU A 507 -18.73 20.02 -13.46
N SER A 508 -18.90 18.91 -14.17
CA SER A 508 -18.04 18.53 -15.30
C SER A 508 -18.13 19.48 -16.52
N ARG A 509 -19.17 20.30 -16.65
CA ARG A 509 -19.34 21.22 -17.79
C ARG A 509 -18.74 22.60 -17.54
N LEU A 510 -18.50 22.97 -16.27
CA LEU A 510 -17.81 24.21 -15.89
C LEU A 510 -16.32 24.19 -16.25
N PRO A 511 -15.70 25.32 -16.65
CA PRO A 511 -14.26 25.39 -16.94
C PRO A 511 -13.40 25.04 -15.73
N LEU A 512 -13.79 25.54 -14.56
CA LEU A 512 -13.12 25.33 -13.28
C LEU A 512 -14.05 24.62 -12.28
N GLY A 513 -14.76 23.59 -12.76
CA GLY A 513 -15.53 22.67 -11.93
C GLY A 513 -14.67 21.51 -11.43
N LEU A 514 -14.40 21.47 -10.12
CA LEU A 514 -13.42 20.59 -9.50
C LEU A 514 -14.08 19.52 -8.61
N ASN A 515 -13.92 18.25 -9.00
CA ASN A 515 -14.27 17.11 -8.17
C ASN A 515 -13.22 16.98 -7.05
N LEU A 516 -13.64 17.08 -5.80
CA LEU A 516 -12.77 16.92 -4.64
C LEU A 516 -12.91 15.52 -4.02
N GLY A 517 -11.78 14.94 -3.62
CA GLY A 517 -11.72 13.77 -2.76
C GLY A 517 -11.17 14.14 -1.39
N LEU A 518 -11.81 13.69 -0.31
CA LEU A 518 -11.35 13.90 1.07
C LEU A 518 -10.88 12.59 1.69
N ASN A 519 -9.68 12.58 2.27
CA ASN A 519 -9.22 11.51 3.14
C ASN A 519 -9.03 12.01 4.57
N MET A 520 -9.38 11.17 5.54
CA MET A 520 -9.00 11.29 6.94
C MET A 520 -8.45 9.94 7.41
N ASP A 521 -7.27 9.95 8.02
CA ASP A 521 -6.65 8.74 8.60
C ASP A 521 -5.83 9.09 9.86
N GLY A 522 -5.87 8.21 10.86
CA GLY A 522 -5.32 8.39 12.19
C GLY A 522 -3.99 7.66 12.40
N PHE A 523 -2.98 8.35 12.94
CA PHE A 523 -1.65 7.80 13.15
C PHE A 523 -1.00 8.23 14.46
N GLN A 524 -0.09 7.38 14.96
CA GLN A 524 0.67 7.65 16.17
C GLN A 524 1.82 8.63 15.90
N ALA A 525 1.78 9.81 16.52
CA ALA A 525 2.75 10.88 16.30
C ALA A 525 4.17 10.52 16.78
N PHE A 526 4.28 9.79 17.89
CA PHE A 526 5.57 9.47 18.53
C PHE A 526 5.98 8.01 18.33
N ARG A 527 7.29 7.76 18.20
CA ARG A 527 7.88 6.41 18.15
C ARG A 527 9.02 6.27 19.17
N GLY A 528 9.07 5.13 19.86
CA GLY A 528 10.19 4.76 20.73
C GLY A 528 10.02 5.21 22.19
N LYS A 529 11.12 5.63 22.84
CA LYS A 529 11.16 5.87 24.30
C LYS A 529 10.19 6.94 24.81
N PHE A 530 9.82 7.91 23.97
CA PHE A 530 8.86 8.97 24.31
C PHE A 530 7.40 8.51 24.31
N ALA A 531 7.09 7.30 23.81
CA ALA A 531 5.77 6.68 23.95
C ALA A 531 5.53 6.03 25.33
N ALA A 532 6.44 6.23 26.29
CA ALA A 532 6.32 5.67 27.65
C ALA A 532 5.22 6.35 28.50
N THR A 533 4.70 7.49 28.05
CA THR A 533 3.67 8.31 28.73
C THR A 533 2.30 8.30 28.03
N GLY A 534 2.11 7.47 26.98
CA GLY A 534 0.82 7.30 26.31
C GLY A 534 0.89 7.23 24.78
N THR A 535 -0.17 6.71 24.16
CA THR A 535 -0.39 6.67 22.71
C THR A 535 -1.02 7.97 22.22
N TYR A 536 -0.22 8.89 21.69
CA TYR A 536 -0.70 10.15 21.12
C TYR A 536 -1.09 9.95 19.65
N SER A 537 -2.40 9.78 19.39
CA SER A 537 -2.94 9.68 18.02
C SER A 537 -3.29 11.06 17.48
N VAL A 538 -2.94 11.34 16.24
CA VAL A 538 -3.36 12.53 15.47
C VAL A 538 -3.93 12.06 14.13
N ASN A 539 -4.85 12.81 13.52
CA ASN A 539 -5.36 12.47 12.19
C ASN A 539 -4.98 13.54 11.18
N GLY A 540 -4.49 13.14 10.01
CA GLY A 540 -4.35 14.05 8.87
C GLY A 540 -5.66 14.11 8.09
N VAL A 541 -6.07 15.31 7.66
CA VAL A 541 -7.20 15.50 6.73
C VAL A 541 -6.67 16.09 5.43
N TYR A 542 -6.82 15.35 4.34
CA TYR A 542 -6.26 15.67 3.03
C TYR A 542 -7.37 15.87 2.00
N ILE A 543 -7.24 16.88 1.16
CA ILE A 543 -8.04 17.08 -0.04
C ILE A 543 -7.18 16.79 -1.27
N VAL A 544 -7.73 16.02 -2.21
CA VAL A 544 -7.18 15.79 -3.56
C VAL A 544 -8.12 16.38 -4.60
N VAL A 545 -7.56 17.01 -5.63
CA VAL A 545 -8.33 17.45 -6.80
C VAL A 545 -8.35 16.32 -7.82
N ASN A 546 -9.51 15.68 -7.97
CA ASN A 546 -9.68 14.48 -8.79
C ASN A 546 -9.53 14.75 -10.29
N ASN A 547 -9.69 16.01 -10.73
CA ASN A 547 -9.47 16.46 -12.11
C ASN A 547 -8.00 16.37 -12.56
N LEU A 548 -7.04 16.32 -11.63
CA LEU A 548 -5.64 16.07 -11.97
C LEU A 548 -5.44 14.61 -12.40
N PRO A 549 -4.55 14.32 -13.37
CA PRO A 549 -4.19 12.96 -13.75
C PRO A 549 -3.79 12.14 -12.51
N PHE A 550 -4.06 10.83 -12.47
CA PHE A 550 -3.78 9.98 -11.32
C PHE A 550 -2.36 10.13 -10.77
N HIS A 551 -1.38 10.22 -11.69
CA HIS A 551 0.03 10.39 -11.37
C HIS A 551 0.41 11.75 -10.75
N LEU A 552 -0.43 12.77 -10.92
CA LEU A 552 -0.25 14.11 -10.34
C LEU A 552 -1.10 14.31 -9.09
N ARG A 553 -2.34 13.80 -9.05
CA ARG A 553 -3.30 14.08 -7.96
C ARG A 553 -2.85 13.53 -6.60
N MET A 554 -2.09 12.43 -6.63
CA MET A 554 -1.57 11.75 -5.43
C MET A 554 -0.11 12.13 -5.08
N LEU A 555 0.38 13.28 -5.57
CA LEU A 555 1.69 13.84 -5.20
C LEU A 555 1.56 14.76 -3.98
N ILE A 556 2.57 14.76 -3.10
CA ILE A 556 2.58 15.55 -1.85
C ILE A 556 2.46 17.05 -2.14
N GLU A 557 3.04 17.52 -3.25
CA GLU A 557 2.97 18.89 -3.72
C GLU A 557 1.57 19.32 -4.22
N ASN A 558 0.71 18.37 -4.63
CA ASN A 558 -0.64 18.65 -5.15
C ASN A 558 -1.78 18.24 -4.18
N MET A 559 -1.47 17.43 -3.16
CA MET A 559 -2.36 17.17 -2.04
C MET A 559 -2.44 18.40 -1.11
N ILE A 560 -3.65 18.86 -0.82
CA ILE A 560 -3.90 19.91 0.18
C ILE A 560 -4.07 19.23 1.53
N LEU A 561 -3.20 19.52 2.51
CA LEU A 561 -3.47 19.20 3.91
C LEU A 561 -4.39 20.28 4.46
N ALA A 562 -5.65 19.95 4.70
CA ALA A 562 -6.66 20.89 5.20
C ALA A 562 -6.54 21.11 6.72
N MET A 563 -6.27 20.05 7.49
CA MET A 563 -6.07 20.15 8.94
C MET A 563 -5.30 18.96 9.52
N VAL A 564 -4.79 19.13 10.74
CA VAL A 564 -4.25 18.04 11.56
C VAL A 564 -5.06 17.97 12.85
N ILE A 565 -5.88 16.94 12.99
CA ILE A 565 -6.77 16.74 14.14
C ILE A 565 -5.95 16.32 15.37
N PRO A 566 -6.11 17.00 16.53
CA PRO A 566 -5.20 16.89 17.67
C PRO A 566 -5.52 15.76 18.65
N GLY A 567 -4.45 15.15 19.16
CA GLY A 567 -4.51 14.04 20.12
C GLY A 567 -4.75 14.47 21.58
N PRO A 568 -4.45 13.59 22.57
CA PRO A 568 -3.98 12.21 22.41
C PRO A 568 -5.07 11.24 21.93
N TYR A 569 -6.33 11.56 22.26
CA TYR A 569 -7.52 10.83 21.86
C TYR A 569 -8.20 11.55 20.70
N GLU A 570 -8.71 10.75 19.76
CA GLU A 570 -9.46 11.23 18.61
C GLU A 570 -10.81 11.82 19.03
N PRO A 571 -11.21 13.01 18.53
CA PRO A 571 -12.51 13.60 18.84
C PRO A 571 -13.67 12.79 18.23
N LYS A 572 -14.83 12.81 18.91
CA LYS A 572 -16.05 12.09 18.54
C LYS A 572 -17.29 12.97 18.70
N GLY A 573 -18.36 12.68 17.95
CA GLY A 573 -19.63 13.43 17.98
C GLY A 573 -19.40 14.93 17.78
N TYR A 574 -20.07 15.76 18.59
CA TYR A 574 -19.95 17.22 18.55
C TYR A 574 -18.50 17.75 18.53
N ALA A 575 -17.57 17.11 19.24
CA ALA A 575 -16.15 17.53 19.24
C ALA A 575 -15.44 17.31 17.89
N PHE A 576 -15.95 16.39 17.07
CA PHE A 576 -15.49 16.13 15.72
C PHE A 576 -16.13 17.09 14.72
N ASP A 577 -17.45 17.32 14.83
CA ASP A 577 -18.18 18.29 14.03
C ASP A 577 -17.56 19.70 14.17
N GLN A 578 -17.29 20.13 15.41
CA GLN A 578 -16.61 21.41 15.72
C GLN A 578 -15.20 21.54 15.13
N VAL A 579 -14.53 20.44 14.79
CA VAL A 579 -13.21 20.46 14.14
C VAL A 579 -13.35 20.53 12.62
N LEU A 580 -14.39 19.91 12.05
CA LEU A 580 -14.66 19.88 10.61
C LEU A 580 -15.40 21.13 10.10
N GLU A 581 -16.16 21.81 10.94
CA GLU A 581 -16.98 22.98 10.61
C GLU A 581 -16.31 24.00 9.66
N PRO A 582 -15.05 24.46 9.89
CA PRO A 582 -14.39 25.39 8.96
C PRO A 582 -14.15 24.82 7.55
N LEU A 583 -13.95 23.50 7.43
CA LEU A 583 -13.76 22.81 6.15
C LEU A 583 -15.10 22.55 5.45
N VAL A 584 -16.16 22.27 6.21
CA VAL A 584 -17.51 22.08 5.66
C VAL A 584 -18.06 23.41 5.16
N ASP A 585 -17.88 24.51 5.89
CA ASP A 585 -18.26 25.86 5.46
C ASP A 585 -17.53 26.24 4.15
N ASP A 586 -16.21 26.08 4.10
CA ASP A 586 -15.39 26.30 2.90
C ASP A 586 -15.83 25.42 1.70
N LEU A 587 -16.25 24.17 1.94
CA LEU A 587 -16.77 23.26 0.90
C LEU A 587 -18.16 23.67 0.40
N ILE A 588 -19.03 24.16 1.28
CA ILE A 588 -20.35 24.69 0.90
C ILE A 588 -20.17 25.92 0.00
N ASP A 589 -19.34 26.89 0.41
CA ASP A 589 -19.12 28.09 -0.40
C ASP A 589 -18.41 27.78 -1.74
N LEU A 590 -17.48 26.83 -1.78
CA LEU A 590 -16.89 26.35 -3.04
C LEU A 590 -17.93 25.69 -3.97
N SER A 591 -18.99 25.07 -3.43
CA SER A 591 -20.08 24.51 -4.23
C SER A 591 -21.02 25.58 -4.80
N ARG A 592 -21.08 26.77 -4.17
CA ARG A 592 -21.78 27.97 -4.68
C ARG A 592 -20.97 28.74 -5.74
N GLY A 593 -19.65 28.58 -5.73
CA GLY A 593 -18.71 29.23 -6.65
C GLY A 593 -18.00 30.42 -6.00
N ILE A 594 -16.67 30.38 -5.92
CA ILE A 594 -15.83 31.43 -5.31
C ILE A 594 -14.85 31.96 -6.36
N ASN A 595 -14.64 33.28 -6.40
CA ASN A 595 -13.56 33.88 -7.17
C ASN A 595 -12.22 33.60 -6.49
N LEU A 596 -11.31 32.94 -7.21
CA LEU A 596 -9.98 32.58 -6.74
C LEU A 596 -8.89 33.04 -7.72
N PRO A 597 -7.66 33.25 -7.24
CA PRO A 597 -6.51 33.54 -8.10
C PRO A 597 -6.11 32.31 -8.92
N VAL A 598 -6.21 32.42 -10.24
CA VAL A 598 -5.92 31.35 -11.21
C VAL A 598 -4.88 31.82 -12.22
N TYR A 599 -3.89 30.98 -12.53
CA TYR A 599 -2.91 31.30 -13.57
C TYR A 599 -3.50 31.16 -14.97
N ASN A 600 -3.59 32.27 -15.69
CA ASN A 600 -3.99 32.34 -17.09
C ASN A 600 -2.77 32.13 -18.00
N PRO A 601 -2.69 31.04 -18.78
CA PRO A 601 -1.53 30.76 -19.64
C PRO A 601 -1.45 31.65 -20.88
N GLN A 602 -2.55 32.27 -21.33
CA GLN A 602 -2.56 33.21 -22.45
C GLN A 602 -1.99 34.58 -22.07
N THR A 603 -2.35 35.10 -20.89
CA THR A 603 -1.84 36.40 -20.39
C THR A 603 -0.56 36.28 -19.57
N ARG A 604 -0.21 35.05 -19.14
CA ARG A 604 0.89 34.72 -18.22
C ARG A 604 0.79 35.45 -16.88
N ARG A 605 -0.43 35.66 -16.39
CA ARG A 605 -0.74 36.38 -15.15
C ARG A 605 -1.68 35.56 -14.28
N ILE A 606 -1.71 35.90 -13.00
CA ILE A 606 -2.74 35.42 -12.07
C ILE A 606 -3.94 36.36 -12.20
N GLU A 607 -5.12 35.80 -12.39
CA GLU A 607 -6.39 36.51 -12.60
C GLU A 607 -7.46 35.89 -11.71
N GLU A 608 -8.38 36.69 -11.19
CA GLU A 608 -9.53 36.20 -10.43
C GLU A 608 -10.53 35.52 -11.37
N GLN A 609 -10.82 34.24 -11.11
CA GLN A 609 -11.78 33.44 -11.88
C GLN A 609 -12.70 32.66 -10.93
N THR A 610 -13.96 32.51 -11.31
CA THR A 610 -14.93 31.72 -10.52
C THR A 610 -14.60 30.23 -10.59
N VAL A 611 -14.38 29.62 -9.43
CA VAL A 611 -14.07 28.20 -9.24
C VAL A 611 -15.24 27.56 -8.50
N TYR A 612 -15.73 26.44 -9.02
CA TYR A 612 -16.73 25.60 -8.38
C TYR A 612 -16.08 24.30 -7.93
N ALA A 613 -16.40 23.80 -6.75
CA ALA A 613 -15.93 22.49 -6.31
C ALA A 613 -16.98 21.76 -5.48
N SER A 614 -17.08 20.44 -5.67
CA SER A 614 -17.99 19.57 -4.91
C SER A 614 -17.23 18.40 -4.29
N LEU A 615 -17.61 17.98 -3.08
CA LEU A 615 -17.06 16.81 -2.40
C LEU A 615 -17.59 15.51 -3.04
N SER A 616 -16.98 15.13 -4.15
CA SER A 616 -17.37 13.95 -4.95
C SER A 616 -17.12 12.61 -4.23
N SER A 617 -16.09 12.53 -3.37
CA SER A 617 -15.65 11.25 -2.78
C SER A 617 -15.02 11.39 -1.38
N LEU A 618 -15.54 10.63 -0.42
CA LEU A 618 -14.99 10.45 0.91
C LEU A 618 -14.13 9.17 0.93
N LEU A 619 -12.83 9.34 0.74
CA LEU A 619 -11.82 8.30 0.60
C LEU A 619 -11.28 7.91 1.99
N VAL A 620 -12.00 7.06 2.72
CA VAL A 620 -11.66 6.71 4.11
C VAL A 620 -11.78 5.20 4.40
N ASP A 621 -11.02 4.75 5.40
CA ASP A 621 -11.06 3.37 5.87
C ASP A 621 -12.43 3.02 6.51
N TRP A 622 -12.61 1.78 6.96
CA TRP A 622 -13.91 1.36 7.47
C TRP A 622 -14.30 2.03 8.82
N ILE A 623 -13.33 2.42 9.65
CA ILE A 623 -13.59 3.03 10.97
C ILE A 623 -13.86 4.54 10.80
N ALA A 624 -12.99 5.23 10.04
CA ALA A 624 -13.14 6.63 9.69
C ALA A 624 -14.44 6.87 8.88
N ARG A 625 -14.85 5.91 8.03
CA ARG A 625 -16.17 5.91 7.36
C ARG A 625 -17.33 6.03 8.31
N ILE A 626 -17.49 5.07 9.23
CA ILE A 626 -18.57 5.03 10.22
C ILE A 626 -18.65 6.38 10.96
N LYS A 627 -17.50 6.94 11.31
CA LYS A 627 -17.38 8.25 11.97
C LYS A 627 -17.78 9.42 11.06
N CYS A 628 -17.26 9.50 9.84
CA CYS A 628 -17.51 10.58 8.89
C CYS A 628 -18.91 10.54 8.25
N THR A 629 -19.62 9.41 8.31
CA THR A 629 -21.01 9.29 7.84
C THR A 629 -22.02 9.17 8.99
N GLY A 630 -21.59 9.23 10.25
CA GLY A 630 -22.47 9.07 11.42
C GLY A 630 -23.20 7.72 11.50
N HIS A 631 -22.73 6.69 10.81
CA HIS A 631 -23.46 5.43 10.69
C HIS A 631 -23.26 4.52 11.93
N ALA A 632 -24.12 3.52 12.08
CA ALA A 632 -23.98 2.50 13.09
C ALA A 632 -22.73 1.61 12.87
N GLY A 633 -22.23 1.04 13.97
CA GLY A 633 -21.10 0.12 13.93
C GLY A 633 -21.48 -1.25 13.34
N VAL A 634 -20.47 -1.97 12.83
CA VAL A 634 -20.61 -3.31 12.21
C VAL A 634 -21.25 -4.38 13.09
N ALA A 635 -21.41 -4.11 14.40
CA ALA A 635 -22.06 -4.98 15.36
C ALA A 635 -23.60 -4.82 15.40
N SER A 636 -24.17 -3.78 14.77
CA SER A 636 -25.62 -3.54 14.77
C SER A 636 -26.37 -4.61 13.98
N GLU A 637 -27.37 -5.24 14.59
CA GLU A 637 -28.14 -6.30 13.93
C GLU A 637 -28.90 -5.80 12.70
N HIS A 638 -29.51 -4.62 12.76
CA HIS A 638 -30.31 -4.07 11.64
C HIS A 638 -29.50 -3.12 10.74
N ASN A 639 -28.42 -2.53 11.25
CA ASN A 639 -27.69 -1.44 10.59
C ASN A 639 -26.16 -1.69 10.54
N HIS A 640 -25.71 -2.94 10.34
CA HIS A 640 -24.28 -3.23 10.17
C HIS A 640 -23.72 -2.78 8.81
N CYS A 641 -24.58 -2.71 7.79
CA CYS A 641 -24.21 -2.38 6.43
C CYS A 641 -24.66 -0.96 6.08
N LEU A 642 -23.69 -0.17 5.64
CA LEU A 642 -23.85 1.22 5.24
C LEU A 642 -24.68 1.37 3.94
N TYR A 643 -24.72 0.36 3.08
CA TYR A 643 -25.28 0.45 1.72
C TYR A 643 -26.66 -0.18 1.55
N CYS A 644 -27.04 -1.14 2.41
CA CYS A 644 -28.31 -1.85 2.32
C CYS A 644 -28.84 -2.19 3.72
N LYS A 645 -30.13 -2.54 3.80
CA LYS A 645 -30.83 -2.86 5.06
C LYS A 645 -30.69 -4.35 5.49
N MET A 646 -29.63 -5.03 5.02
CA MET A 646 -29.33 -6.43 5.35
C MET A 646 -29.08 -6.62 6.86
N ARG A 647 -29.68 -7.65 7.47
CA ARG A 647 -29.49 -7.97 8.90
C ARG A 647 -28.15 -8.68 9.15
N GLN A 648 -27.55 -8.48 10.31
CA GLN A 648 -26.26 -9.11 10.64
C GLN A 648 -26.39 -10.62 10.86
N CYS A 649 -27.55 -11.11 11.30
CA CYS A 649 -27.85 -12.54 11.37
C CYS A 649 -27.81 -13.24 9.99
N ASP A 650 -28.22 -12.55 8.93
CA ASP A 650 -28.33 -13.09 7.57
C ASP A 650 -26.95 -13.39 6.95
N LEU A 651 -25.88 -12.82 7.51
CA LEU A 651 -24.49 -13.20 7.19
C LEU A 651 -24.15 -14.66 7.54
N SER A 652 -25.03 -15.38 8.26
CA SER A 652 -24.93 -16.83 8.51
C SER A 652 -25.59 -17.71 7.43
N LEU A 653 -26.22 -17.10 6.44
CA LEU A 653 -27.00 -17.72 5.36
C LEU A 653 -26.51 -17.26 3.98
N PRO A 654 -26.75 -18.04 2.90
CA PRO A 654 -26.38 -17.64 1.53
C PRO A 654 -26.98 -16.30 1.09
N ARG A 655 -28.21 -15.97 1.50
CA ARG A 655 -28.88 -14.70 1.15
C ARG A 655 -28.14 -13.44 1.61
N GLY A 656 -27.29 -13.54 2.63
CA GLY A 656 -26.42 -12.45 3.06
C GLY A 656 -25.35 -12.04 2.03
N TYR A 657 -25.20 -12.78 0.93
CA TYR A 657 -24.15 -12.58 -0.08
C TYR A 657 -24.66 -12.59 -1.52
N LEU A 658 -25.97 -12.71 -1.75
CA LEU A 658 -26.59 -12.64 -3.08
C LEU A 658 -27.12 -11.22 -3.28
N SER A 659 -26.52 -10.42 -4.16
CA SER A 659 -26.94 -9.02 -4.32
C SER A 659 -28.36 -8.90 -4.90
N GLU A 660 -28.78 -9.91 -5.66
CA GLU A 660 -30.14 -10.10 -6.16
C GLU A 660 -31.10 -10.38 -4.99
N GLY A 661 -31.69 -9.29 -4.47
CA GLY A 661 -32.56 -9.30 -3.29
C GLY A 661 -32.16 -8.31 -2.19
N PHE A 662 -31.08 -7.53 -2.37
CA PHE A 662 -30.72 -6.49 -1.41
C PHE A 662 -31.68 -5.29 -1.48
N GLU A 663 -32.27 -4.92 -0.35
CA GLU A 663 -32.89 -3.60 -0.18
C GLU A 663 -31.79 -2.57 0.06
N LEU A 664 -31.40 -1.85 -0.99
CA LEU A 664 -30.45 -0.73 -0.90
C LEU A 664 -31.04 0.41 -0.07
N ARG A 665 -30.19 1.18 0.59
CA ARG A 665 -30.64 2.41 1.27
C ARG A 665 -30.83 3.52 0.24
N ASP A 666 -31.90 4.28 0.38
CA ASP A 666 -32.08 5.51 -0.40
C ASP A 666 -31.25 6.66 0.22
N PRO A 667 -30.48 7.43 -0.56
CA PRO A 667 -29.63 8.51 -0.04
C PRO A 667 -30.43 9.66 0.60
N HIS A 668 -31.62 9.96 0.10
CA HIS A 668 -32.48 11.06 0.55
C HIS A 668 -33.27 10.66 1.81
N GLU A 669 -33.88 9.47 1.85
CA GLU A 669 -34.46 8.90 3.09
C GLU A 669 -33.42 8.93 4.23
N HIS A 670 -32.18 8.54 3.93
CA HIS A 670 -31.10 8.51 4.92
C HIS A 670 -30.72 9.90 5.44
N LEU A 671 -30.78 10.94 4.58
CA LEU A 671 -30.61 12.33 5.00
C LEU A 671 -31.77 12.79 5.89
N GLN A 672 -33.02 12.41 5.59
CA GLN A 672 -34.16 12.74 6.44
C GLN A 672 -34.03 12.08 7.83
N ASP A 673 -33.60 10.82 7.91
CA ASP A 673 -33.32 10.13 9.19
C ASP A 673 -32.23 10.83 10.02
N LYS A 674 -31.17 11.34 9.35
CA LYS A 674 -30.11 12.13 10.00
C LYS A 674 -30.64 13.45 10.54
N CYS A 675 -31.44 14.19 9.76
CA CYS A 675 -32.06 15.43 10.20
C CYS A 675 -33.08 15.20 11.32
N ARG A 676 -33.90 14.15 11.24
CA ARG A 676 -34.80 13.68 12.31
C ARG A 676 -34.03 13.43 13.60
N TRP A 677 -32.87 12.79 13.55
CA TRP A 677 -32.00 12.62 14.72
C TRP A 677 -31.45 13.95 15.25
N ARG A 678 -31.01 14.86 14.38
CA ARG A 678 -30.46 16.17 14.78
C ARG A 678 -31.52 17.02 15.48
N ASP A 679 -32.72 17.07 14.92
CA ASP A 679 -33.78 17.98 15.34
C ASP A 679 -34.61 17.41 16.52
N ALA A 680 -34.47 16.12 16.81
CA ALA A 680 -35.09 15.47 17.97
C ALA A 680 -34.49 15.91 19.33
N PRO A 681 -35.29 15.90 20.42
CA PRO A 681 -34.81 16.04 21.79
C PRO A 681 -33.72 15.03 22.16
N GLU A 682 -32.79 15.40 23.06
CA GLU A 682 -31.63 14.58 23.40
C GLU A 682 -32.00 13.16 23.91
N GLU A 683 -33.12 13.03 24.58
CA GLU A 683 -33.70 11.77 25.08
C GLU A 683 -34.30 10.86 23.98
N GLU A 684 -34.70 11.42 22.83
CA GLU A 684 -35.23 10.67 21.69
C GLU A 684 -34.15 10.27 20.67
N ARG A 685 -32.98 10.93 20.71
CA ARG A 685 -31.87 10.70 19.78
C ARG A 685 -31.33 9.28 19.79
N GLU A 686 -31.17 8.67 20.96
CA GLU A 686 -30.64 7.31 21.07
C GLU A 686 -31.63 6.26 20.52
N PRO A 687 -32.94 6.28 20.86
CA PRO A 687 -33.96 5.49 20.15
C PRO A 687 -33.92 5.63 18.63
N ILE A 688 -33.89 6.86 18.10
CA ILE A 688 -33.82 7.10 16.65
C ILE A 688 -32.55 6.49 16.06
N ARG A 689 -31.39 6.65 16.72
CA ARG A 689 -30.12 6.06 16.27
C ARG A 689 -30.16 4.53 16.25
N GLN A 690 -30.89 3.89 17.15
CA GLN A 690 -31.07 2.43 17.16
C GLN A 690 -31.99 1.95 16.02
N GLU A 691 -33.06 2.69 15.75
CA GLU A 691 -34.01 2.47 14.65
C GLU A 691 -33.32 2.63 13.27
N THR A 692 -32.85 3.84 12.97
CA THR A 692 -32.36 4.25 11.64
C THR A 692 -30.91 3.85 11.39
N GLY A 693 -30.14 3.63 12.47
CA GLY A 693 -28.72 3.31 12.40
C GLY A 693 -27.85 4.49 12.03
N THR A 694 -28.30 5.74 12.23
CA THR A 694 -27.54 6.93 11.83
C THR A 694 -27.65 8.09 12.83
N THR A 695 -26.62 8.93 12.84
CA THR A 695 -26.60 10.25 13.45
C THR A 695 -26.28 11.30 12.39
N PHE A 696 -26.69 12.53 12.64
CA PHE A 696 -26.21 13.68 11.87
C PHE A 696 -24.73 13.91 12.16
N VAL A 697 -23.98 14.28 11.13
CA VAL A 697 -22.58 14.74 11.20
C VAL A 697 -22.41 15.97 10.33
N ASP A 698 -21.42 16.80 10.60
CA ASP A 698 -21.30 18.11 9.94
C ASP A 698 -21.22 18.03 8.38
N PHE A 699 -20.66 16.95 7.82
CA PHE A 699 -20.68 16.69 6.37
C PHE A 699 -22.08 16.60 5.75
N ASP A 700 -23.12 16.25 6.52
CA ASP A 700 -24.50 16.18 6.04
C ASP A 700 -25.10 17.58 5.73
N ARG A 701 -24.37 18.68 6.03
CA ARG A 701 -24.70 20.05 5.61
C ARG A 701 -24.34 20.34 4.15
N ILE A 702 -23.46 19.56 3.53
CA ILE A 702 -22.93 19.84 2.18
C ILE A 702 -23.95 19.44 1.11
N PRO A 703 -24.41 20.35 0.24
CA PRO A 703 -25.26 20.00 -0.91
C PRO A 703 -24.54 19.06 -1.88
N GLY A 704 -25.26 18.07 -2.41
CA GLY A 704 -24.71 17.01 -3.26
C GLY A 704 -23.90 15.95 -2.51
N PHE A 705 -23.86 15.99 -1.17
CA PHE A 705 -23.28 14.95 -0.32
C PHE A 705 -24.36 14.20 0.46
N TYR A 706 -24.36 12.87 0.33
CA TYR A 706 -25.32 11.94 0.93
C TYR A 706 -24.61 10.73 1.56
N SER A 707 -23.61 11.00 2.41
CA SER A 707 -22.94 10.02 3.28
C SER A 707 -22.38 8.76 2.57
N PHE A 708 -23.16 7.69 2.45
CA PHE A 708 -22.70 6.43 1.82
C PHE A 708 -22.56 6.53 0.31
N ASP A 709 -23.40 7.35 -0.32
CA ASP A 709 -23.44 7.54 -1.76
C ASP A 709 -22.11 8.13 -2.29
N ASN A 710 -21.54 9.06 -1.52
CA ASN A 710 -20.25 9.70 -1.75
C ASN A 710 -19.05 8.95 -1.12
N CYS A 711 -19.24 7.78 -0.51
CA CYS A 711 -18.18 7.06 0.22
C CYS A 711 -17.82 5.71 -0.43
N PRO A 712 -16.87 5.67 -1.41
CA PRO A 712 -16.46 4.44 -2.06
C PRO A 712 -15.80 3.45 -1.09
N ILE A 713 -15.93 2.14 -1.34
CA ILE A 713 -15.20 1.12 -0.59
C ILE A 713 -13.71 1.11 -1.00
N ASP A 714 -12.80 1.32 -0.04
CA ASP A 714 -11.37 1.13 -0.30
C ASP A 714 -11.02 -0.37 -0.41
N ALA A 715 -10.57 -0.75 -1.60
CA ALA A 715 -10.16 -2.10 -1.91
C ALA A 715 -8.96 -2.59 -1.08
N MET A 716 -8.09 -1.70 -0.58
CA MET A 716 -6.98 -2.10 0.28
C MET A 716 -7.47 -2.59 1.65
N HIS A 717 -8.31 -1.80 2.34
CA HIS A 717 -8.88 -2.22 3.62
C HIS A 717 -9.87 -3.37 3.46
N LEU A 718 -10.66 -3.42 2.38
CA LEU A 718 -11.56 -4.53 2.10
C LEU A 718 -10.80 -5.85 1.84
N PHE A 719 -9.88 -5.88 0.88
CA PHE A 719 -9.28 -7.12 0.40
C PHE A 719 -7.94 -7.45 1.05
N ASP A 720 -7.03 -6.48 1.15
CA ASP A 720 -5.67 -6.72 1.64
C ASP A 720 -5.60 -6.74 3.18
N LEU A 721 -6.41 -5.94 3.89
CA LEU A 721 -6.45 -5.90 5.36
C LEU A 721 -7.69 -6.56 6.00
N GLY A 722 -8.76 -6.78 5.22
CA GLY A 722 -9.98 -7.45 5.66
C GLY A 722 -10.02 -8.92 5.26
N ILE A 723 -10.40 -9.20 4.01
CA ILE A 723 -10.72 -10.56 3.55
C ILE A 723 -9.49 -11.47 3.45
N THR A 724 -8.35 -11.03 2.91
CA THR A 724 -7.15 -11.89 2.82
C THR A 724 -6.67 -12.33 4.22
N PRO A 725 -6.54 -11.43 5.23
CA PRO A 725 -6.24 -11.85 6.59
C PRO A 725 -7.30 -12.77 7.21
N ALA A 726 -8.59 -12.50 6.99
CA ALA A 726 -9.68 -13.33 7.52
C ALA A 726 -9.64 -14.76 6.93
N ILE A 727 -9.43 -14.91 5.61
CA ILE A 727 -9.22 -16.20 4.97
C ILE A 727 -8.01 -16.90 5.61
N VAL A 728 -6.85 -16.25 5.60
CA VAL A 728 -5.59 -16.90 5.96
C VAL A 728 -5.51 -17.24 7.45
N LYS A 729 -6.04 -16.38 8.34
CA LYS A 729 -5.97 -16.57 9.80
C LYS A 729 -7.21 -17.22 10.36
N ASP A 730 -8.37 -16.61 10.14
CA ASP A 730 -9.57 -16.88 10.93
C ASP A 730 -10.37 -18.06 10.35
N ILE A 731 -10.24 -18.29 9.04
CA ILE A 731 -10.84 -19.42 8.32
C ILE A 731 -9.86 -20.60 8.22
N LEU A 732 -8.57 -20.36 7.89
CA LEU A 732 -7.59 -21.43 7.68
C LEU A 732 -6.73 -21.77 8.90
N TYR A 733 -5.99 -20.81 9.45
CA TYR A 733 -4.97 -21.10 10.46
C TYR A 733 -5.57 -21.45 11.84
N SER A 734 -6.35 -20.55 12.42
CA SER A 734 -6.91 -20.67 13.78
C SER A 734 -7.87 -21.85 13.94
N PRO A 735 -8.78 -22.17 13.00
CA PRO A 735 -9.57 -23.41 13.04
C PRO A 735 -8.74 -24.66 12.71
N GLY A 736 -7.49 -24.50 12.26
CA GLY A 736 -6.56 -25.59 12.04
C GLY A 736 -6.78 -26.36 10.75
N MET A 737 -7.06 -25.70 9.62
CA MET A 737 -7.03 -26.33 8.29
C MET A 737 -5.60 -26.67 7.83
N LEU A 738 -4.58 -26.12 8.48
CA LEU A 738 -3.16 -26.40 8.19
C LEU A 738 -2.49 -27.36 9.21
N ARG A 739 -3.28 -28.02 10.07
CA ARG A 739 -2.76 -28.90 11.13
C ARG A 739 -2.29 -30.27 10.62
N LYS A 740 -1.61 -31.03 11.49
CA LYS A 740 -1.26 -32.45 11.26
C LYS A 740 -2.47 -33.30 10.88
N ARG A 741 -2.34 -34.09 9.82
CA ARG A 741 -3.38 -35.02 9.33
C ARG A 741 -3.42 -36.34 10.10
N HIS A 742 -2.29 -36.79 10.63
CA HIS A 742 -2.20 -37.97 11.48
C HIS A 742 -1.16 -37.77 12.59
N ALA A 743 -1.32 -38.49 13.71
CA ALA A 743 -0.56 -38.23 14.95
C ALA A 743 0.97 -38.32 14.78
N ARG A 744 1.44 -39.22 13.89
CA ARG A 744 2.87 -39.48 13.63
C ARG A 744 3.47 -38.64 12.49
N GLN A 745 2.74 -37.69 11.90
CA GLN A 745 3.23 -36.92 10.76
C GLN A 745 4.51 -36.14 11.15
N PRO A 746 5.59 -36.20 10.35
CA PRO A 746 6.80 -35.39 10.53
C PRO A 746 6.46 -33.89 10.64
N ALA A 747 7.30 -33.12 11.33
CA ALA A 747 7.00 -31.72 11.64
C ALA A 747 7.11 -30.81 10.40
N ASP A 748 8.06 -31.13 9.53
CA ASP A 748 8.36 -30.55 8.23
C ASP A 748 7.36 -30.94 7.12
N GLU A 749 6.79 -32.14 7.19
CA GLU A 749 5.73 -32.57 6.25
C GLU A 749 4.32 -32.04 6.58
N THR A 750 4.15 -31.32 7.69
CA THR A 750 2.83 -30.75 8.05
C THR A 750 2.37 -29.71 7.03
N PRO A 751 1.05 -29.55 6.78
CA PRO A 751 0.56 -28.54 5.84
C PRO A 751 1.06 -27.12 6.16
N GLU A 752 1.09 -26.72 7.44
CA GLU A 752 1.68 -25.46 7.87
C GLU A 752 3.19 -25.36 7.53
N ALA A 753 3.97 -26.42 7.77
CA ALA A 753 5.40 -26.40 7.46
C ALA A 753 5.68 -26.36 5.96
N ARG A 754 4.90 -27.09 5.15
CA ARG A 754 4.96 -27.04 3.67
C ARG A 754 4.59 -25.65 3.13
N PHE A 755 3.52 -25.04 3.65
CA PHE A 755 3.15 -23.65 3.36
C PHE A 755 4.28 -22.66 3.71
N ASN A 756 4.83 -22.76 4.92
CA ASN A 756 5.91 -21.90 5.38
C ASN A 756 7.21 -22.11 4.56
N ALA A 757 7.49 -23.34 4.13
CA ALA A 757 8.61 -23.66 3.24
C ALA A 757 8.41 -23.06 1.84
N PHE A 758 7.19 -23.09 1.31
CA PHE A 758 6.82 -22.46 0.05
C PHE A 758 7.03 -20.94 0.09
N VAL A 759 6.44 -20.26 1.09
CA VAL A 759 6.58 -18.81 1.28
C VAL A 759 8.04 -18.40 1.51
N ARG A 760 8.85 -19.25 2.14
CA ARG A 760 10.28 -18.99 2.40
C ARG A 760 11.16 -19.12 1.16
N ARG A 761 10.86 -20.06 0.24
CA ARG A 761 11.65 -20.27 -0.99
C ARG A 761 11.25 -19.33 -2.13
N THR A 762 9.99 -18.86 -2.12
CA THR A 762 9.50 -17.89 -3.11
C THR A 762 10.36 -16.62 -3.12
N TYR A 763 10.98 -16.35 -4.27
CA TYR A 763 11.63 -15.10 -4.60
C TYR A 763 10.59 -14.02 -4.92
N PHE A 764 10.73 -12.85 -4.33
CA PHE A 764 9.98 -11.64 -4.69
C PHE A 764 10.94 -10.56 -5.23
N PRO A 765 10.52 -9.74 -6.21
CA PRO A 765 11.28 -8.59 -6.68
C PRO A 765 11.71 -7.64 -5.54
N PRO A 766 12.85 -6.93 -5.63
CA PRO A 766 13.38 -6.13 -4.52
C PRO A 766 12.50 -4.96 -4.07
N HIS A 767 11.59 -4.54 -4.94
CA HIS A 767 10.70 -3.41 -4.76
C HIS A 767 9.35 -3.82 -4.12
N CYS A 768 9.13 -5.12 -3.92
CA CYS A 768 8.00 -5.70 -3.20
C CYS A 768 8.36 -5.96 -1.73
N SER A 769 7.43 -5.70 -0.81
CA SER A 769 7.56 -6.05 0.60
C SER A 769 7.65 -7.56 0.80
N ARG A 770 8.71 -8.01 1.48
CA ARG A 770 8.93 -9.42 1.82
C ARG A 770 7.85 -9.95 2.75
N LEU A 771 7.36 -11.16 2.49
CA LEU A 771 6.44 -11.88 3.37
C LEU A 771 7.13 -12.33 4.68
N PRO A 772 6.43 -12.35 5.82
CA PRO A 772 6.85 -13.13 6.98
C PRO A 772 6.91 -14.62 6.60
N CYS A 773 8.05 -15.28 6.75
CA CYS A 773 8.26 -16.68 6.32
C CYS A 773 7.61 -17.75 7.22
N GLU A 774 6.71 -17.34 8.12
CA GLU A 774 5.99 -18.19 9.07
C GLU A 774 4.60 -17.60 9.29
N LEU A 775 3.56 -18.40 9.08
CA LEU A 775 2.16 -18.01 9.20
C LEU A 775 1.81 -17.50 10.61
N SER A 776 2.34 -18.17 11.64
CA SER A 776 2.23 -17.77 13.05
C SER A 776 2.80 -16.37 13.37
N LYS A 777 3.68 -15.83 12.52
CA LYS A 777 4.24 -14.47 12.65
C LYS A 777 3.46 -13.42 11.84
N MET A 778 2.46 -13.82 11.05
CA MET A 778 1.59 -12.89 10.33
C MET A 778 0.54 -12.30 11.29
N GLY A 779 0.89 -11.22 11.97
CA GLY A 779 0.06 -10.56 12.99
C GLY A 779 -0.75 -9.38 12.45
N SER A 780 -1.18 -8.49 13.35
CA SER A 780 -1.69 -7.14 13.03
C SER A 780 -0.61 -6.19 12.47
N ARG A 781 0.66 -6.61 12.53
CA ARG A 781 1.82 -5.86 12.00
C ARG A 781 2.17 -6.22 10.54
N THR A 782 1.44 -7.15 9.93
CA THR A 782 1.59 -7.46 8.50
C THR A 782 0.88 -6.39 7.67
N LYS A 783 1.61 -5.75 6.76
CA LYS A 783 1.11 -4.64 5.92
C LYS A 783 0.19 -5.13 4.80
N ALA A 784 -0.66 -4.26 4.29
CA ALA A 784 -1.52 -4.51 3.13
C ALA A 784 -0.74 -5.09 1.93
N GLU A 785 0.38 -4.46 1.55
CA GLU A 785 1.25 -4.95 0.46
C GLU A 785 1.75 -6.39 0.68
N GLN A 786 2.01 -6.79 1.93
CA GLN A 786 2.42 -8.17 2.24
C GLN A 786 1.24 -9.15 2.09
N TRP A 787 0.03 -8.75 2.45
CA TRP A 787 -1.17 -9.58 2.21
C TRP A 787 -1.49 -9.69 0.72
N ARG A 788 -1.35 -8.61 -0.05
CA ARG A 788 -1.47 -8.61 -1.52
C ARG A 788 -0.46 -9.56 -2.16
N ASN A 789 0.82 -9.44 -1.80
CA ASN A 789 1.89 -10.34 -2.27
C ASN A 789 1.65 -11.81 -1.87
N LEU A 790 0.99 -12.07 -0.73
CA LEU A 790 0.58 -13.42 -0.33
C LEU A 790 -0.60 -13.92 -1.19
N ARG A 791 -1.60 -13.08 -1.46
CA ARG A 791 -2.77 -13.42 -2.31
C ARG A 791 -2.34 -13.94 -3.67
N THR A 792 -1.37 -13.28 -4.31
CA THR A 792 -0.80 -13.70 -5.61
C THR A 792 -0.24 -15.13 -5.62
N ILE A 793 0.32 -15.60 -4.49
CA ILE A 793 0.89 -16.95 -4.38
C ILE A 793 0.01 -17.94 -3.59
N LEU A 794 -1.18 -17.51 -3.14
CA LEU A 794 -1.95 -18.22 -2.12
C LEU A 794 -2.45 -19.58 -2.61
N VAL A 795 -2.95 -19.65 -3.85
CA VAL A 795 -3.49 -20.90 -4.42
C VAL A 795 -2.38 -21.97 -4.54
N PRO A 796 -1.20 -21.72 -5.17
CA PRO A 796 -0.12 -22.70 -5.17
C PRO A 796 0.49 -23.01 -3.79
N ALA A 797 0.55 -22.03 -2.88
CA ALA A 797 1.02 -22.27 -1.51
C ALA A 797 0.09 -23.20 -0.72
N LEU A 798 -1.23 -23.10 -0.93
CA LEU A 798 -2.23 -23.99 -0.33
C LEU A 798 -2.30 -25.35 -1.02
N PHE A 799 -2.11 -25.41 -2.33
CA PHE A 799 -1.91 -26.70 -3.04
C PHE A 799 -0.69 -27.43 -2.49
N GLU A 800 0.46 -26.76 -2.34
CA GLU A 800 1.65 -27.35 -1.70
C GLU A 800 1.37 -27.76 -0.25
N ALA A 801 0.58 -27.00 0.52
CA ALA A 801 0.22 -27.38 1.88
C ALA A 801 -0.68 -28.63 1.93
N TRP A 802 -1.63 -28.77 1.01
CA TRP A 802 -2.72 -29.75 1.11
C TRP A 802 -2.61 -30.97 0.20
N ARG A 803 -1.77 -30.97 -0.85
CA ARG A 803 -1.66 -32.10 -1.78
C ARG A 803 -1.12 -33.38 -1.12
N ILE A 804 -1.62 -34.53 -1.54
CA ILE A 804 -1.03 -35.85 -1.29
C ILE A 804 -0.59 -36.40 -2.65
N GLY A 805 0.71 -36.56 -2.85
CA GLY A 805 1.26 -36.64 -4.20
C GLY A 805 0.94 -35.35 -4.97
N ASP A 806 0.24 -35.50 -6.09
CA ASP A 806 -0.01 -34.41 -7.05
C ASP A 806 -1.48 -33.93 -7.07
N THR A 807 -2.35 -34.41 -6.17
CA THR A 807 -3.77 -34.01 -6.08
C THR A 807 -4.15 -33.58 -4.67
N ILE A 808 -5.25 -32.82 -4.55
CA ILE A 808 -5.83 -32.50 -3.24
C ILE A 808 -6.77 -33.63 -2.81
N PRO A 809 -6.56 -34.26 -1.64
CA PRO A 809 -7.40 -35.37 -1.21
C PRO A 809 -8.84 -34.90 -0.93
N ASP A 810 -9.80 -35.69 -1.38
CA ASP A 810 -11.22 -35.51 -1.06
C ASP A 810 -11.53 -36.12 0.31
N ALA A 811 -10.99 -35.51 1.36
CA ALA A 811 -11.09 -36.04 2.72
C ALA A 811 -11.01 -34.92 3.78
N ASN A 812 -11.88 -35.00 4.77
CA ASN A 812 -11.94 -34.05 5.88
C ASN A 812 -10.65 -34.05 6.72
N ILE A 813 -10.09 -32.86 6.94
CA ILE A 813 -8.96 -32.65 7.86
C ILE A 813 -9.44 -32.84 9.30
N PRO A 814 -8.84 -33.74 10.10
CA PRO A 814 -9.32 -34.05 11.46
C PRO A 814 -9.51 -32.80 12.32
N ARG A 815 -10.55 -32.79 13.16
CA ARG A 815 -10.82 -31.66 14.09
C ARG A 815 -9.75 -31.53 15.17
N GLY A 816 -9.17 -32.66 15.59
CA GLY A 816 -8.19 -32.78 16.67
C GLY A 816 -8.83 -33.10 18.02
N GLY A 817 -7.99 -33.33 19.03
CA GLY A 817 -8.46 -33.51 20.41
C GLY A 817 -9.02 -32.22 21.01
N GLU A 818 -9.99 -32.38 21.90
CA GLU A 818 -10.82 -31.30 22.46
C GLU A 818 -10.01 -30.22 23.18
N ASN A 819 -8.93 -30.64 23.85
CA ASN A 819 -8.02 -29.76 24.56
C ASN A 819 -7.13 -28.89 23.65
N THR A 820 -7.15 -29.07 22.32
CA THR A 820 -6.34 -28.27 21.39
C THR A 820 -6.98 -26.90 21.09
N THR A 821 -6.16 -25.84 21.02
CA THR A 821 -6.62 -24.47 20.72
C THR A 821 -7.52 -24.42 19.49
N ASN A 822 -7.13 -25.11 18.42
CA ASN A 822 -7.87 -25.13 17.15
C ASN A 822 -9.27 -25.76 17.29
N PHE A 823 -9.47 -26.70 18.22
CA PHE A 823 -10.79 -27.28 18.49
C PHE A 823 -11.67 -26.32 19.29
N LYS A 824 -11.10 -25.64 20.29
CA LYS A 824 -11.80 -24.59 21.05
C LYS A 824 -12.24 -23.43 20.15
N VAL A 825 -11.40 -23.04 19.18
CA VAL A 825 -11.76 -22.08 18.13
C VAL A 825 -12.90 -22.60 17.25
N GLN A 826 -12.87 -23.88 16.82
CA GLN A 826 -13.98 -24.48 16.06
C GLN A 826 -15.32 -24.43 16.83
N GLN A 827 -15.32 -24.78 18.13
CA GLN A 827 -16.53 -24.70 18.96
C GLN A 827 -17.03 -23.27 19.14
N SER A 828 -16.13 -22.32 19.39
CA SER A 828 -16.47 -20.89 19.50
C SER A 828 -17.11 -20.37 18.20
N LEU A 829 -16.49 -20.62 17.04
CA LEU A 829 -17.03 -20.20 15.74
C LEU A 829 -18.40 -20.83 15.45
N ALA A 830 -18.59 -22.12 15.77
CA ALA A 830 -19.89 -22.78 15.65
C ALA A 830 -20.95 -22.15 16.56
N ALA A 831 -20.59 -21.74 17.79
CA ALA A 831 -21.49 -21.06 18.71
C ALA A 831 -21.84 -19.62 18.26
N HIS A 832 -20.89 -18.89 17.65
CA HIS A 832 -21.20 -17.60 17.00
C HIS A 832 -22.14 -17.77 15.80
N LEU A 833 -21.90 -18.77 14.95
CA LEU A 833 -22.78 -19.07 13.82
C LEU A 833 -24.19 -19.52 14.28
N LEU A 834 -24.26 -20.32 15.35
CA LEU A 834 -25.51 -20.75 15.97
C LEU A 834 -26.36 -19.57 16.47
N ARG A 835 -25.73 -18.60 17.16
CA ARG A 835 -26.42 -17.39 17.63
C ARG A 835 -27.04 -16.62 16.46
N ARG A 836 -26.28 -16.39 15.37
CA ARG A 836 -26.80 -15.75 14.16
C ARG A 836 -27.92 -16.56 13.50
N ARG A 837 -27.79 -17.88 13.39
CA ARG A 837 -28.83 -18.73 12.77
C ARG A 837 -30.12 -18.77 13.58
N ARG A 838 -30.05 -18.80 14.91
CA ARG A 838 -31.25 -18.68 15.76
C ARG A 838 -31.90 -17.31 15.63
N HIS A 839 -31.11 -16.24 15.52
CA HIS A 839 -31.65 -14.90 15.27
C HIS A 839 -32.36 -14.82 13.91
N ALA A 840 -31.74 -15.33 12.84
CA ALA A 840 -32.34 -15.38 11.50
C ALA A 840 -33.61 -16.25 11.48
N HIS A 841 -33.58 -17.43 12.11
CA HIS A 841 -34.73 -18.33 12.23
C HIS A 841 -35.92 -17.67 12.93
N ASN A 842 -35.69 -17.01 14.07
CA ASN A 842 -36.72 -16.27 14.79
C ASN A 842 -37.27 -15.10 13.97
N ALA A 843 -36.37 -14.36 13.30
CA ALA A 843 -36.73 -13.18 12.50
C ALA A 843 -37.40 -13.53 11.16
N ASP A 844 -37.39 -14.80 10.76
CA ASP A 844 -38.15 -15.36 9.64
C ASP A 844 -39.46 -16.05 10.10
N GLY A 845 -39.78 -16.02 11.41
CA GLY A 845 -40.98 -16.67 11.97
C GLY A 845 -40.89 -18.19 12.06
N GLY A 846 -39.68 -18.75 12.11
CA GLY A 846 -39.43 -20.19 12.15
C GLY A 846 -39.92 -20.87 13.43
N ASP A 847 -40.40 -22.10 13.28
CA ASP A 847 -40.97 -22.92 14.35
C ASP A 847 -39.93 -23.34 15.42
N VAL A 848 -40.35 -23.40 16.68
CA VAL A 848 -39.51 -23.76 17.84
C VAL A 848 -38.95 -25.18 17.70
N ASP A 849 -39.73 -26.11 17.15
CA ASP A 849 -39.30 -27.50 16.94
C ASP A 849 -38.18 -27.64 15.89
N ASN A 850 -38.02 -26.63 15.02
CA ASN A 850 -36.99 -26.59 13.98
C ASN A 850 -35.80 -25.66 14.33
N MET A 851 -35.67 -25.26 15.60
CA MET A 851 -34.62 -24.35 16.07
C MET A 851 -33.21 -24.90 15.77
N PRO A 852 -32.32 -24.11 15.11
CA PRO A 852 -30.95 -24.54 14.81
C PRO A 852 -30.16 -25.01 16.05
N GLN A 853 -29.34 -26.06 15.84
CA GLN A 853 -28.50 -26.68 16.86
C GLN A 853 -27.01 -26.52 16.54
N ILE A 854 -26.16 -26.73 17.56
CA ILE A 854 -24.71 -26.54 17.43
C ILE A 854 -24.06 -27.48 16.39
N GLN A 855 -24.63 -28.69 16.24
CA GLN A 855 -24.21 -29.68 15.25
C GLN A 855 -24.41 -29.21 13.80
N ASP A 856 -25.47 -28.43 13.54
CA ASP A 856 -25.77 -27.87 12.22
C ASP A 856 -24.80 -26.72 11.84
N CYS A 857 -24.05 -26.22 12.83
CA CYS A 857 -23.14 -25.08 12.71
C CYS A 857 -21.65 -25.51 12.66
N ALA A 858 -21.36 -26.81 12.63
CA ALA A 858 -20.01 -27.31 12.51
C ALA A 858 -19.46 -27.12 11.09
N SER A 859 -18.30 -26.47 10.94
CA SER A 859 -17.69 -26.20 9.63
C SER A 859 -17.27 -27.46 8.88
N SER A 860 -17.38 -27.43 7.54
CA SER A 860 -16.72 -28.39 6.63
C SER A 860 -15.22 -28.42 6.93
N ARG A 861 -14.58 -29.54 6.64
CA ARG A 861 -13.14 -29.75 6.84
C ARG A 861 -12.44 -30.26 5.58
N ASN A 862 -13.14 -30.29 4.44
CA ASN A 862 -12.60 -30.75 3.18
C ASN A 862 -11.73 -29.65 2.54
N PRO A 863 -10.43 -29.86 2.28
CA PRO A 863 -9.58 -28.84 1.67
C PRO A 863 -10.00 -28.46 0.24
N ARG A 864 -10.76 -29.31 -0.47
CA ARG A 864 -11.27 -29.05 -1.82
C ARG A 864 -12.27 -27.88 -1.84
N ASP A 865 -13.23 -27.88 -0.92
CA ASP A 865 -14.23 -26.80 -0.78
C ASP A 865 -13.57 -25.44 -0.49
N TYR A 866 -12.55 -25.45 0.38
CA TYR A 866 -11.84 -24.22 0.78
C TYR A 866 -11.00 -23.67 -0.36
N ILE A 867 -10.22 -24.51 -1.07
CA ILE A 867 -9.41 -24.01 -2.19
C ILE A 867 -10.27 -23.56 -3.37
N ALA A 868 -11.47 -24.14 -3.56
CA ALA A 868 -12.47 -23.67 -4.52
C ALA A 868 -12.90 -22.22 -4.24
N CYS A 869 -13.33 -21.92 -3.01
CA CYS A 869 -13.69 -20.56 -2.61
C CYS A 869 -12.49 -19.59 -2.66
N ILE A 870 -11.29 -20.05 -2.29
CA ILE A 870 -10.09 -19.20 -2.33
C ILE A 870 -9.65 -18.92 -3.78
N MET A 871 -9.83 -19.85 -4.71
CA MET A 871 -9.58 -19.62 -6.13
C MET A 871 -10.55 -18.58 -6.70
N ARG A 872 -11.87 -18.71 -6.44
CA ARG A 872 -12.87 -17.69 -6.80
C ARG A 872 -12.45 -16.30 -6.30
N TYR A 873 -12.05 -16.22 -5.04
CA TYR A 873 -11.57 -14.98 -4.43
C TYR A 873 -10.31 -14.42 -5.13
N CYS A 874 -9.32 -15.27 -5.43
CA CYS A 874 -8.09 -14.84 -6.09
C CYS A 874 -8.33 -14.40 -7.54
N VAL A 875 -9.23 -15.06 -8.27
CA VAL A 875 -9.62 -14.66 -9.64
C VAL A 875 -10.39 -13.34 -9.61
N ALA A 876 -11.44 -13.22 -8.79
CA ALA A 876 -12.22 -11.99 -8.63
C ALA A 876 -11.32 -10.78 -8.29
N THR A 877 -10.45 -10.93 -7.30
CA THR A 877 -9.52 -9.86 -6.89
C THR A 877 -8.31 -9.68 -7.81
N HIS A 878 -8.08 -10.56 -8.80
CA HIS A 878 -7.15 -10.28 -9.89
C HIS A 878 -7.84 -9.42 -10.97
N GLY A 879 -9.08 -9.75 -11.34
CA GLY A 879 -9.87 -8.99 -12.32
C GLY A 879 -10.18 -7.57 -11.86
N LEU A 880 -10.70 -7.39 -10.64
CA LEU A 880 -11.06 -6.05 -10.12
C LEU A 880 -9.86 -5.11 -9.91
N PHE A 881 -8.63 -5.64 -9.87
CA PHE A 881 -7.39 -4.85 -9.69
C PHE A 881 -6.68 -4.55 -11.02
N GLN A 882 -7.25 -4.91 -12.18
CA GLN A 882 -6.73 -4.41 -13.45
C GLN A 882 -6.96 -2.90 -13.56
N HIS A 883 -6.05 -2.17 -14.21
CA HIS A 883 -6.20 -0.72 -14.40
C HIS A 883 -7.28 -0.36 -15.43
N GLN A 884 -7.60 -1.27 -16.34
CA GLN A 884 -8.70 -1.17 -17.28
C GLN A 884 -9.58 -2.40 -17.16
N ILE A 885 -10.89 -2.18 -17.13
CA ILE A 885 -11.93 -3.17 -16.89
C ILE A 885 -13.16 -2.82 -17.74
N THR A 886 -13.97 -3.82 -18.08
CA THR A 886 -15.25 -3.64 -18.76
C THR A 886 -16.41 -3.75 -17.77
N ARG A 887 -17.64 -3.37 -18.17
CA ARG A 887 -18.83 -3.55 -17.33
C ARG A 887 -19.10 -5.05 -17.10
N GLN A 888 -18.81 -5.88 -18.09
CA GLN A 888 -18.91 -7.34 -17.98
C GLN A 888 -17.90 -7.91 -16.98
N ASP A 889 -16.63 -7.48 -17.02
CA ASP A 889 -15.63 -7.88 -16.02
C ASP A 889 -16.09 -7.56 -14.60
N VAL A 890 -16.66 -6.36 -14.39
CA VAL A 890 -17.17 -5.95 -13.06
C VAL A 890 -18.32 -6.87 -12.59
N ALA A 891 -19.25 -7.20 -13.48
CA ALA A 891 -20.36 -8.11 -13.17
C ALA A 891 -19.86 -9.52 -12.82
N ASP A 892 -18.99 -10.10 -13.65
CA ASP A 892 -18.47 -11.45 -13.46
C ASP A 892 -17.62 -11.56 -12.19
N MET A 893 -16.71 -10.61 -11.96
CA MET A 893 -15.86 -10.64 -10.77
C MET A 893 -16.66 -10.36 -9.48
N THR A 894 -17.74 -9.57 -9.54
CA THR A 894 -18.64 -9.37 -8.39
C THR A 894 -19.43 -10.64 -8.10
N ALA A 895 -20.01 -11.30 -9.11
CA ALA A 895 -20.70 -12.58 -8.96
C ALA A 895 -19.78 -13.67 -8.37
N LEU A 896 -18.48 -13.67 -8.72
CA LEU A 896 -17.50 -14.54 -8.08
C LEU A 896 -17.32 -14.25 -6.58
N LEU A 897 -17.35 -12.98 -6.14
CA LEU A 897 -17.29 -12.61 -4.71
C LEU A 897 -18.55 -13.06 -3.95
N GLU A 898 -19.73 -12.95 -4.56
CA GLU A 898 -20.98 -13.50 -4.02
C GLU A 898 -20.86 -15.02 -3.79
N LEU A 899 -20.37 -15.75 -4.80
CA LEU A 899 -20.12 -17.20 -4.71
C LEU A 899 -19.06 -17.58 -3.67
N VAL A 900 -18.13 -16.69 -3.30
CA VAL A 900 -17.22 -16.88 -2.16
C VAL A 900 -18.00 -16.87 -0.85
N GLY A 901 -18.88 -15.88 -0.65
CA GLY A 901 -19.73 -15.77 0.55
C GLY A 901 -20.73 -16.93 0.68
N VAL A 902 -21.42 -17.26 -0.41
CA VAL A 902 -22.33 -18.41 -0.50
C VAL A 902 -21.59 -19.73 -0.26
N GLY A 903 -20.41 -19.92 -0.84
CA GLY A 903 -19.61 -21.15 -0.64
C GLY A 903 -19.17 -21.32 0.81
N PHE A 904 -18.65 -20.27 1.44
CA PHE A 904 -18.24 -20.31 2.85
C PHE A 904 -19.42 -20.49 3.82
N THR A 905 -20.57 -19.85 3.57
CA THR A 905 -21.77 -20.08 4.42
C THR A 905 -22.35 -21.48 4.28
N ARG A 906 -22.38 -22.04 3.06
CA ARG A 906 -22.74 -23.46 2.83
C ARG A 906 -21.79 -24.43 3.56
N MET A 907 -20.52 -24.07 3.70
CA MET A 907 -19.53 -24.79 4.52
C MET A 907 -19.66 -24.57 6.04
N ASN A 908 -20.67 -23.84 6.54
CA ASN A 908 -20.79 -23.40 7.93
C ASN A 908 -19.55 -22.63 8.44
N VAL A 909 -18.90 -21.84 7.58
CA VAL A 909 -17.81 -20.94 7.99
C VAL A 909 -18.41 -19.60 8.43
N HIS A 910 -18.08 -19.17 9.64
CA HIS A 910 -18.45 -17.86 10.15
C HIS A 910 -17.65 -16.75 9.43
N LEU A 911 -18.35 -15.86 8.74
CA LEU A 911 -17.76 -14.75 8.00
C LEU A 911 -17.89 -13.41 8.74
N SER A 912 -16.93 -12.52 8.46
CA SER A 912 -16.98 -11.11 8.86
C SER A 912 -17.81 -10.27 7.87
N PRO A 913 -18.38 -9.12 8.29
CA PRO A 913 -19.11 -8.21 7.40
C PRO A 913 -18.35 -7.78 6.12
N SER A 914 -17.01 -7.80 6.14
CA SER A 914 -16.19 -7.55 4.93
C SER A 914 -16.56 -8.42 3.73
N PHE A 915 -17.01 -9.67 3.93
CA PHE A 915 -17.42 -10.53 2.81
C PHE A 915 -18.74 -10.07 2.17
N HIS A 916 -19.67 -9.50 2.95
CA HIS A 916 -20.88 -8.88 2.43
C HIS A 916 -20.55 -7.53 1.77
N ASN A 917 -19.72 -6.70 2.40
CA ASN A 917 -19.30 -5.43 1.81
C ASN A 917 -18.60 -5.60 0.44
N ALA A 918 -17.97 -6.76 0.20
CA ALA A 918 -17.36 -7.08 -1.08
C ALA A 918 -18.36 -7.26 -2.23
N THR A 919 -19.63 -7.57 -1.98
CA THR A 919 -20.65 -7.69 -3.05
C THR A 919 -21.12 -6.32 -3.56
N HIS A 920 -20.96 -5.26 -2.75
CA HIS A 920 -21.25 -3.88 -3.16
C HIS A 920 -20.16 -3.25 -4.04
N ILE A 921 -18.97 -3.87 -4.14
CA ILE A 921 -17.80 -3.26 -4.82
C ILE A 921 -18.06 -2.95 -6.30
N GLY A 922 -18.89 -3.74 -6.99
CA GLY A 922 -19.21 -3.54 -8.40
C GLY A 922 -19.90 -2.21 -8.67
N GLY A 923 -20.89 -1.84 -7.84
CA GLY A 923 -21.57 -0.54 -7.95
C GLY A 923 -20.63 0.65 -7.74
N HIS A 924 -19.72 0.54 -6.77
CA HIS A 924 -18.69 1.57 -6.54
C HIS A 924 -17.73 1.71 -7.73
N ILE A 925 -17.31 0.59 -8.33
CA ILE A 925 -16.40 0.63 -9.49
C ILE A 925 -17.07 1.26 -10.71
N LEU A 926 -18.35 0.94 -10.97
CA LEU A 926 -19.10 1.58 -12.05
C LEU A 926 -19.24 3.10 -11.85
N ARG A 927 -19.32 3.57 -10.59
CA ARG A 927 -19.45 4.99 -10.23
C ARG A 927 -18.13 5.76 -10.26
N TYR A 928 -17.07 5.17 -9.71
CA TYR A 928 -15.80 5.84 -9.40
C TYR A 928 -14.60 5.36 -10.24
N GLY A 929 -14.80 4.44 -11.17
CA GLY A 929 -13.70 3.85 -11.94
C GLY A 929 -12.99 2.72 -11.18
N ASN A 930 -11.77 2.39 -11.61
CA ASN A 930 -11.02 1.26 -11.06
C ASN A 930 -10.65 1.45 -9.57
N VAL A 931 -10.34 0.34 -8.90
CA VAL A 931 -9.97 0.34 -7.47
C VAL A 931 -8.64 1.04 -7.14
N SER A 932 -7.82 1.37 -8.15
CA SER A 932 -6.60 2.16 -7.94
C SER A 932 -6.95 3.62 -7.69
N GLY A 933 -7.99 4.14 -8.37
CA GLY A 933 -8.41 5.53 -8.32
C GLY A 933 -8.81 6.01 -6.91
N THR A 934 -9.41 5.11 -6.12
CA THR A 934 -9.91 5.35 -4.76
C THR A 934 -8.99 4.79 -3.65
N SER A 935 -7.82 4.25 -3.99
CA SER A 935 -7.00 3.47 -3.06
C SER A 935 -6.28 4.30 -1.99
N LEU A 936 -6.39 3.88 -0.72
CA LEU A 936 -5.79 4.62 0.40
C LEU A 936 -4.27 4.45 0.58
N ASN A 937 -3.62 3.63 -0.26
CA ASN A 937 -2.16 3.39 -0.22
C ASN A 937 -1.33 4.68 -0.32
N ARG A 938 -1.83 5.74 -0.96
CA ARG A 938 -1.13 7.02 -1.14
C ARG A 938 -1.29 7.94 0.07
N PHE A 939 -2.45 7.94 0.74
CA PHE A 939 -2.66 8.69 1.99
C PHE A 939 -1.85 8.12 3.17
N GLU A 940 -1.68 6.78 3.24
CA GLU A 940 -0.71 6.16 4.15
C GLU A 940 0.72 6.73 3.98
N GLN A 941 1.09 7.14 2.76
CA GLN A 941 2.41 7.72 2.46
C GLN A 941 2.47 9.19 2.89
N ALA A 942 1.39 9.95 2.70
CA ALA A 942 1.22 11.29 3.26
C ALA A 942 1.34 11.30 4.80
N ASN A 943 0.68 10.39 5.50
CA ASN A 943 0.83 10.23 6.95
C ASN A 943 2.28 9.89 7.36
N ARG A 944 3.00 9.09 6.56
CA ARG A 944 4.45 8.86 6.78
C ARG A 944 5.32 10.09 6.53
N VAL A 945 4.86 11.07 5.75
CA VAL A 945 5.54 12.38 5.63
C VAL A 945 5.33 13.17 6.92
N LEU A 946 4.09 13.29 7.43
CA LEU A 946 3.81 13.98 8.70
C LEU A 946 4.61 13.39 9.88
N ILE A 947 4.64 12.06 10.02
CA ILE A 947 5.42 11.34 11.06
C ILE A 947 6.94 11.63 10.98
N LYS A 948 7.46 12.01 9.80
CA LYS A 948 8.89 12.33 9.60
C LYS A 948 9.23 13.81 9.83
N ILE A 949 8.24 14.69 9.99
CA ILE A 949 8.50 16.10 10.28
C ILE A 949 9.21 16.20 11.62
N ASN A 950 10.33 16.94 11.67
CA ASN A 950 11.00 17.19 12.93
C ASN A 950 10.18 18.19 13.73
N THR A 951 9.65 17.75 14.88
CA THR A 951 8.81 18.56 15.76
C THR A 951 9.60 19.24 16.88
N ASN A 952 10.93 19.12 16.92
CA ASN A 952 11.82 19.73 17.93
C ASN A 952 11.43 19.45 19.40
N GLY A 953 10.64 18.41 19.67
CA GLY A 953 10.13 18.12 21.01
C GLY A 953 8.88 18.92 21.41
N HIS A 954 8.30 19.73 20.51
CA HIS A 954 7.01 20.37 20.75
C HIS A 954 5.92 19.32 21.03
N GLY A 955 5.08 19.62 22.02
CA GLY A 955 3.90 18.84 22.41
C GLY A 955 2.89 19.76 23.10
N ARG A 956 1.63 19.31 23.23
CA ARG A 956 0.49 20.07 23.79
C ARG A 956 0.20 21.39 23.05
N GLY A 957 -0.67 21.34 22.03
CA GLY A 957 -1.20 22.55 21.36
C GLY A 957 -0.26 23.28 20.40
N VAL A 958 0.90 22.69 20.08
CA VAL A 958 1.87 23.22 19.09
C VAL A 958 2.36 22.14 18.10
N LEU A 959 2.13 20.87 18.42
CA LEU A 959 2.61 19.72 17.64
C LEU A 959 1.96 19.68 16.26
N GLU A 960 0.64 19.76 16.21
CA GLU A 960 -0.19 19.70 15.02
C GLU A 960 0.12 20.87 14.08
N ALA A 961 0.22 22.09 14.63
CA ALA A 961 0.63 23.29 13.89
C ALA A 961 2.04 23.14 13.28
N THR A 962 2.96 22.49 14.00
CA THR A 962 4.31 22.18 13.50
C THR A 962 4.26 21.15 12.36
N MET A 963 3.39 20.14 12.45
CA MET A 963 3.15 19.18 11.38
C MET A 963 2.57 19.85 10.13
N ALA A 964 1.55 20.72 10.28
CA ALA A 964 0.95 21.44 9.16
C ALA A 964 1.95 22.38 8.47
N LYS A 965 2.70 23.19 9.25
CA LYS A 965 3.76 24.05 8.70
C LYS A 965 4.86 23.24 8.02
N GLY A 966 5.30 22.12 8.61
CA GLY A 966 6.30 21.23 8.00
C GLY A 966 5.83 20.54 6.71
N TRP A 967 4.54 20.25 6.59
CA TRP A 967 3.93 19.79 5.33
C TRP A 967 4.00 20.87 4.26
N MET A 968 3.48 22.08 4.55
CA MET A 968 3.47 23.20 3.61
C MET A 968 4.88 23.54 3.11
N ARG A 969 5.88 23.57 4.01
CA ARG A 969 7.29 23.74 3.65
C ARG A 969 7.76 22.72 2.62
N ARG A 970 7.38 21.45 2.76
CA ARG A 970 7.75 20.38 1.82
C ARG A 970 7.00 20.49 0.50
N ALA A 971 5.68 20.62 0.55
CA ALA A 971 4.82 20.67 -0.63
C ALA A 971 5.15 21.87 -1.54
N GLU A 972 5.25 23.06 -0.96
CA GLU A 972 5.51 24.29 -1.71
C GLU A 972 6.96 24.36 -2.24
N SER A 973 7.94 23.73 -1.57
CA SER A 973 9.34 23.75 -2.05
C SER A 973 9.51 23.10 -3.42
N HIS A 974 8.59 22.21 -3.81
CA HIS A 974 8.59 21.59 -5.14
C HIS A 974 8.36 22.61 -6.27
N ARG A 975 7.69 23.74 -6.00
CA ARG A 975 7.49 24.80 -7.03
C ARG A 975 8.82 25.39 -7.50
N TYR A 976 9.82 25.45 -6.62
CA TYR A 976 11.16 25.94 -6.95
C TYR A 976 12.01 24.94 -7.71
N VAL A 977 11.76 23.64 -7.52
CA VAL A 977 12.34 22.60 -8.39
C VAL A 977 11.86 22.82 -9.84
N LYS A 978 10.53 22.96 -10.05
CA LYS A 978 9.96 23.19 -11.38
C LYS A 978 10.42 24.51 -12.02
N LEU A 979 10.51 25.59 -11.23
CA LEU A 979 11.01 26.88 -11.68
C LEU A 979 12.46 26.80 -12.17
N LEU A 980 13.37 26.24 -11.37
CA LEU A 980 14.78 26.12 -11.76
C LEU A 980 14.96 25.20 -12.96
N GLN A 981 14.11 24.16 -13.09
CA GLN A 981 14.07 23.28 -14.27
C GLN A 981 13.49 23.95 -15.52
N SER A 982 12.78 25.07 -15.41
CA SER A 982 12.21 25.80 -16.54
C SER A 982 13.10 26.92 -17.07
N ILE A 983 14.29 27.12 -16.49
CA ILE A 983 15.27 28.09 -16.98
C ILE A 983 15.93 27.52 -18.24
N GLU A 984 15.86 28.23 -19.37
CA GLU A 984 16.41 27.76 -20.66
C GLU A 984 17.96 27.64 -20.61
N GLU A 985 18.62 28.60 -19.94
CA GLU A 985 20.08 28.63 -19.75
C GLU A 985 20.42 28.76 -18.26
N PRO A 986 20.39 27.67 -17.46
CA PRO A 986 20.65 27.71 -16.03
C PRO A 986 22.16 27.91 -15.74
N THR A 987 22.47 28.74 -14.74
CA THR A 987 23.84 28.94 -14.26
C THR A 987 24.31 27.76 -13.38
N GLU A 988 25.61 27.62 -13.15
CA GLU A 988 26.13 26.62 -12.19
C GLU A 988 25.56 26.80 -10.77
N ASP A 989 25.20 28.03 -10.39
CA ASP A 989 24.58 28.35 -9.10
C ASP A 989 23.11 27.89 -9.03
N ASP A 990 22.39 28.00 -10.14
CA ASP A 990 21.02 27.47 -10.29
C ASP A 990 21.02 25.94 -10.24
N LEU A 991 21.94 25.29 -10.97
CA LEU A 991 22.11 23.83 -10.95
C LEU A 991 22.48 23.32 -9.56
N THR A 992 23.41 23.99 -8.87
CA THR A 992 23.78 23.68 -7.47
C THR A 992 22.60 23.84 -6.51
N THR A 993 21.75 24.84 -6.73
CA THR A 993 20.56 25.11 -5.91
C THR A 993 19.44 24.11 -6.18
N LEU A 994 19.25 23.72 -7.45
CA LEU A 994 18.35 22.67 -7.88
C LEU A 994 18.75 21.32 -7.27
N ASP A 995 20.03 20.96 -7.33
CA ASP A 995 20.55 19.74 -6.69
C ASP A 995 20.33 19.76 -5.17
N ALA A 996 20.53 20.90 -4.50
CA ALA A 996 20.27 21.04 -3.06
C ALA A 996 18.78 20.89 -2.71
N LEU A 997 17.87 21.43 -3.51
CA LEU A 997 16.42 21.27 -3.36
C LEU A 997 15.98 19.82 -3.64
N LEU A 998 16.51 19.20 -4.69
CA LEU A 998 16.29 17.79 -5.01
C LEU A 998 16.81 16.89 -3.88
N ASP A 999 18.02 17.12 -3.36
CA ASP A 999 18.57 16.36 -2.22
C ASP A 999 17.77 16.52 -0.92
N ALA A 1000 17.23 17.71 -0.66
CA ALA A 1000 16.38 17.96 0.50
C ALA A 1000 15.00 17.27 0.38
N THR A 1001 14.46 17.23 -0.83
CA THR A 1001 13.16 16.61 -1.14
C THR A 1001 13.25 15.10 -1.40
N LYS A 1002 14.42 14.54 -1.79
CA LYS A 1002 14.70 13.12 -2.13
C LYS A 1002 14.28 12.05 -1.11
N ASN A 1003 13.81 12.42 0.08
CA ASN A 1003 13.12 11.52 1.02
C ASN A 1003 11.67 11.14 0.62
N GLY A 1004 11.25 11.55 -0.58
CA GLY A 1004 10.02 11.24 -1.31
C GLY A 1004 9.67 12.46 -2.18
N PRO A 1005 9.80 12.40 -3.53
CA PRO A 1005 8.81 11.63 -4.31
C PRO A 1005 9.29 10.89 -5.57
N GLU A 1006 10.54 11.02 -6.06
CA GLU A 1006 10.90 10.68 -7.47
C GLU A 1006 10.52 9.25 -7.94
N HIS A 1007 10.80 8.22 -7.14
CA HIS A 1007 10.38 6.83 -7.47
C HIS A 1007 8.87 6.63 -7.38
N ASP A 1008 8.18 7.36 -6.49
CA ASP A 1008 6.74 7.23 -6.28
C ASP A 1008 5.94 8.06 -7.30
N PHE A 1009 6.55 9.12 -7.84
CA PHE A 1009 6.18 9.84 -9.06
C PHE A 1009 6.39 8.94 -10.28
N GLN A 1010 7.58 8.37 -10.50
CA GLN A 1010 7.81 7.44 -11.62
C GLN A 1010 6.86 6.24 -11.60
N ARG A 1011 6.54 5.69 -10.41
CA ARG A 1011 5.47 4.70 -10.26
C ARG A 1011 4.09 5.27 -10.53
N GLY A 1012 3.73 6.45 -10.00
CA GLY A 1012 2.44 7.07 -10.29
C GLY A 1012 2.23 7.32 -11.78
N VAL A 1013 3.24 7.83 -12.48
CA VAL A 1013 3.23 8.02 -13.94
C VAL A 1013 3.14 6.67 -14.64
N LEU A 1014 3.87 5.64 -14.18
CA LEU A 1014 3.70 4.28 -14.70
C LEU A 1014 2.26 3.77 -14.49
N ASP A 1015 1.68 3.91 -13.30
CA ASP A 1015 0.31 3.49 -12.98
C ASP A 1015 -0.69 4.16 -13.95
N ALA A 1016 -0.55 5.47 -14.20
CA ALA A 1016 -1.37 6.23 -15.15
C ALA A 1016 -1.12 5.83 -16.62
N VAL A 1017 0.14 5.57 -17.00
CA VAL A 1017 0.51 5.08 -18.33
C VAL A 1017 -0.03 3.65 -18.56
N LEU A 1018 -0.09 2.80 -17.53
CA LEU A 1018 -0.72 1.48 -17.60
C LEU A 1018 -2.25 1.59 -17.69
N ALA A 1019 -2.85 2.57 -17.00
CA ALA A 1019 -4.30 2.76 -16.95
C ALA A 1019 -4.92 3.35 -18.23
N GLY A 1020 -4.16 4.10 -19.03
CA GLY A 1020 -4.70 4.80 -20.20
C GLY A 1020 -4.32 6.28 -20.24
N GLU A 1021 -4.26 6.84 -19.03
CA GLU A 1021 -4.47 8.24 -18.66
C GLU A 1021 -3.30 9.19 -18.95
N ALA A 1022 -2.11 8.66 -19.23
CA ALA A 1022 -0.92 9.46 -19.51
C ALA A 1022 -0.17 8.95 -20.75
N PRO A 1023 0.36 9.85 -21.60
CA PRO A 1023 1.38 9.51 -22.59
C PRO A 1023 2.73 9.25 -21.90
N ILE A 1024 3.64 8.57 -22.59
CA ILE A 1024 4.95 8.13 -22.04
C ILE A 1024 5.95 9.32 -21.88
N HIS A 1025 5.61 10.51 -22.37
CA HIS A 1025 6.51 11.66 -22.42
C HIS A 1025 6.96 12.14 -21.03
N GLY A 1026 8.27 12.40 -20.89
CA GLY A 1026 8.87 12.96 -19.67
C GLY A 1026 9.47 11.95 -18.68
N LEU A 1027 9.27 10.65 -18.90
CA LEU A 1027 10.05 9.61 -18.20
C LEU A 1027 11.32 9.29 -18.99
N GLU A 1028 12.49 9.25 -18.34
CA GLU A 1028 13.62 8.47 -18.86
C GLU A 1028 13.15 7.01 -18.96
N PRO A 1029 13.03 6.41 -20.17
CA PRO A 1029 12.50 5.06 -20.30
C PRO A 1029 13.43 4.06 -19.61
N VAL A 1030 14.74 4.33 -19.67
CA VAL A 1030 15.82 3.50 -19.15
C VAL A 1030 16.82 4.39 -18.41
N ARG A 1031 17.02 4.14 -17.11
CA ARG A 1031 18.05 4.81 -16.30
C ARG A 1031 19.10 3.82 -15.80
N LEU A 1032 20.35 4.01 -16.20
CA LEU A 1032 21.47 3.16 -15.79
C LEU A 1032 21.94 3.44 -14.35
N ALA A 1033 22.53 2.45 -13.69
CA ALA A 1033 23.12 2.65 -12.37
C ALA A 1033 24.39 3.55 -12.45
N THR A 1034 24.49 4.52 -11.53
CA THR A 1034 25.57 5.53 -11.46
C THR A 1034 27.00 5.00 -11.25
N GLN A 1035 27.18 3.68 -11.06
CA GLN A 1035 28.49 3.06 -10.86
C GLN A 1035 28.68 1.90 -11.85
N PRO A 1036 29.08 2.21 -13.11
CA PRO A 1036 29.55 1.22 -14.07
C PRO A 1036 30.93 0.66 -13.70
N ALA A 1037 31.29 -0.47 -14.31
CA ALA A 1037 32.64 -1.04 -14.26
C ALA A 1037 33.13 -1.43 -15.66
N ARG A 1038 34.36 -1.04 -16.04
CA ARG A 1038 34.98 -1.45 -17.31
C ARG A 1038 35.10 -2.98 -17.40
N VAL A 1039 34.94 -3.51 -18.61
CA VAL A 1039 34.90 -4.96 -18.88
C VAL A 1039 36.06 -5.35 -19.80
N ASP A 1040 36.84 -6.36 -19.40
CA ASP A 1040 37.66 -7.13 -20.34
C ASP A 1040 36.87 -8.37 -20.78
N PHE A 1041 36.37 -8.36 -22.00
CA PHE A 1041 35.72 -9.49 -22.65
C PHE A 1041 36.67 -10.67 -22.91
N ARG A 1042 38.00 -10.51 -22.79
CA ARG A 1042 38.93 -11.65 -22.78
C ARG A 1042 38.98 -12.38 -21.44
N SER A 1043 38.38 -11.81 -20.38
CA SER A 1043 38.29 -12.48 -19.09
C SER A 1043 37.28 -13.63 -19.14
N VAL A 1044 37.59 -14.73 -18.44
CA VAL A 1044 36.74 -15.93 -18.35
C VAL A 1044 35.31 -15.61 -17.92
N LYS A 1045 35.13 -14.56 -17.09
CA LYS A 1045 33.81 -14.11 -16.62
C LYS A 1045 32.94 -13.51 -17.72
N HIS A 1046 33.54 -12.87 -18.73
CA HIS A 1046 32.82 -12.06 -19.71
C HIS A 1046 32.90 -12.56 -21.16
N ALA A 1047 33.84 -13.46 -21.50
CA ALA A 1047 34.06 -13.95 -22.87
C ALA A 1047 32.80 -14.44 -23.60
N ARG A 1048 31.91 -15.16 -22.91
CA ARG A 1048 30.66 -15.69 -23.49
C ARG A 1048 29.65 -14.62 -23.96
N PHE A 1049 29.88 -13.34 -23.65
CA PHE A 1049 28.99 -12.24 -24.03
C PHE A 1049 29.52 -11.40 -25.21
N TYR A 1050 30.76 -11.60 -25.65
CA TYR A 1050 31.41 -10.70 -26.60
C TYR A 1050 30.83 -10.80 -28.01
N GLU A 1051 30.68 -12.02 -28.53
CA GLU A 1051 30.09 -12.27 -29.85
C GLU A 1051 28.63 -11.80 -29.91
N LEU A 1052 27.89 -11.97 -28.80
CA LEU A 1052 26.53 -11.43 -28.66
C LEU A 1052 26.50 -9.89 -28.66
N MET A 1053 27.48 -9.22 -28.05
CA MET A 1053 27.58 -7.76 -28.10
C MET A 1053 27.89 -7.28 -29.53
N VAL A 1054 28.79 -7.97 -30.25
CA VAL A 1054 29.10 -7.67 -31.66
C VAL A 1054 27.88 -7.90 -32.56
N GLY A 1055 27.17 -9.01 -32.38
CA GLY A 1055 25.91 -9.29 -33.08
C GLY A 1055 24.87 -8.20 -32.83
N PHE A 1056 24.61 -7.89 -31.56
CA PHE A 1056 23.67 -6.85 -31.16
C PHE A 1056 23.97 -5.47 -31.79
N CYS A 1057 25.24 -5.06 -31.82
CA CYS A 1057 25.64 -3.81 -32.49
C CYS A 1057 25.36 -3.82 -34.00
N ASN A 1058 25.44 -4.97 -34.67
CA ASN A 1058 25.09 -5.10 -36.09
C ASN A 1058 23.56 -5.14 -36.29
N ASP A 1059 22.83 -5.87 -35.45
CA ASP A 1059 21.36 -6.00 -35.54
C ASP A 1059 20.64 -4.65 -35.27
N HIS A 1060 21.25 -3.79 -34.44
CA HIS A 1060 20.74 -2.45 -34.10
C HIS A 1060 21.54 -1.32 -34.77
N ASN A 1061 22.31 -1.63 -35.82
CA ASN A 1061 23.18 -0.68 -36.49
C ASN A 1061 22.39 0.43 -37.22
N PRO A 1062 22.56 1.72 -36.87
CA PRO A 1062 21.90 2.83 -37.58
C PRO A 1062 22.68 3.32 -38.81
N PHE A 1063 23.78 2.66 -39.20
CA PHE A 1063 24.69 3.12 -40.25
C PHE A 1063 24.77 2.15 -41.44
N ASP A 1064 24.26 2.55 -42.61
CA ASP A 1064 24.19 1.71 -43.83
C ASP A 1064 25.56 1.16 -44.32
N ASN A 1065 26.66 1.82 -43.95
CA ASN A 1065 28.03 1.51 -44.44
C ASN A 1065 29.01 1.09 -43.32
N ALA A 1066 28.52 0.74 -42.13
CA ALA A 1066 29.36 0.24 -41.03
C ALA A 1066 29.08 -1.24 -40.75
N ILE A 1067 30.11 -2.02 -40.44
CA ILE A 1067 29.97 -3.40 -39.94
C ILE A 1067 30.78 -3.55 -38.66
N PHE A 1068 30.12 -3.82 -37.54
CA PHE A 1068 30.82 -4.01 -36.27
C PHE A 1068 31.46 -5.39 -36.21
N TYR A 1069 32.75 -5.45 -35.88
CA TYR A 1069 33.47 -6.72 -35.76
C TYR A 1069 34.30 -6.80 -34.48
N GLY A 1070 34.46 -8.02 -33.99
CA GLY A 1070 35.28 -8.34 -32.82
C GLY A 1070 36.61 -8.98 -33.22
N TYR A 1071 36.76 -10.28 -32.94
CA TYR A 1071 37.92 -11.03 -33.39
C TYR A 1071 37.86 -11.31 -34.89
N GLY A 1072 38.95 -11.07 -35.61
CA GLY A 1072 39.08 -11.43 -37.02
C GLY A 1072 39.87 -10.43 -37.84
N ARG A 1073 39.70 -10.51 -39.17
CA ARG A 1073 40.20 -9.52 -40.12
C ARG A 1073 39.10 -8.49 -40.39
N GLU A 1074 39.50 -7.23 -40.48
CA GLU A 1074 38.63 -6.10 -40.80
C GLU A 1074 37.83 -6.34 -42.10
N PRO A 1075 36.48 -6.31 -42.06
CA PRO A 1075 35.63 -6.28 -43.24
C PRO A 1075 35.62 -4.88 -43.87
N GLU A 1076 35.14 -4.78 -45.12
CA GLU A 1076 34.93 -3.48 -45.78
C GLU A 1076 33.85 -2.68 -45.03
N GLY A 1077 34.15 -1.44 -44.62
CA GLY A 1077 33.31 -0.68 -43.68
C GLY A 1077 33.42 -1.09 -42.21
N GLY A 1078 34.45 -1.87 -41.84
CA GLY A 1078 34.60 -2.44 -40.51
C GLY A 1078 34.82 -1.43 -39.38
N VAL A 1079 34.06 -1.55 -38.29
CA VAL A 1079 34.27 -0.82 -37.03
C VAL A 1079 34.59 -1.81 -35.90
N HIS A 1080 35.81 -1.73 -35.36
CA HIS A 1080 36.30 -2.70 -34.37
C HIS A 1080 35.78 -2.40 -32.95
N LEU A 1081 35.08 -3.38 -32.35
CA LEU A 1081 34.62 -3.32 -30.97
C LEU A 1081 35.71 -3.82 -30.01
N SER A 1082 36.48 -2.92 -29.39
CA SER A 1082 37.61 -3.28 -28.52
C SER A 1082 37.18 -4.16 -27.32
N PRO A 1083 37.71 -5.39 -27.16
CA PRO A 1083 37.29 -6.26 -26.06
C PRO A 1083 37.71 -5.77 -24.66
N ARG A 1084 38.41 -4.64 -24.51
CA ARG A 1084 38.94 -4.12 -23.24
C ARG A 1084 38.48 -2.72 -22.86
N ASP A 1085 38.32 -1.85 -23.85
CA ASP A 1085 38.29 -0.40 -23.62
C ASP A 1085 36.98 0.25 -24.08
N SER A 1086 36.18 -0.41 -24.92
CA SER A 1086 34.90 0.14 -25.40
C SER A 1086 33.72 -0.08 -24.46
N THR A 1087 33.81 -1.01 -23.50
CA THR A 1087 32.60 -1.57 -22.87
C THR A 1087 32.55 -1.43 -21.34
N LEU A 1088 31.43 -0.90 -20.87
CA LEU A 1088 31.05 -0.78 -19.46
C LEU A 1088 30.01 -1.84 -19.12
N SER A 1089 30.11 -2.42 -17.92
CA SER A 1089 29.06 -3.25 -17.33
C SER A 1089 28.33 -2.50 -16.23
N TYR A 1090 27.02 -2.74 -16.14
CA TYR A 1090 26.17 -2.13 -15.13
C TYR A 1090 25.64 -3.19 -14.16
N PRO A 1091 25.60 -2.90 -12.84
CA PRO A 1091 24.99 -3.81 -11.88
C PRO A 1091 23.48 -3.95 -12.09
N ASN A 1092 22.81 -2.89 -12.56
CA ASN A 1092 21.38 -2.79 -12.77
C ASN A 1092 21.03 -1.58 -13.65
N PHE A 1093 19.84 -1.59 -14.22
CA PHE A 1093 19.14 -0.44 -14.77
C PHE A 1093 17.74 -0.35 -14.13
N PHE A 1094 17.09 0.78 -14.34
CA PHE A 1094 15.68 0.99 -14.04
C PHE A 1094 14.95 1.22 -15.36
N ARG A 1095 13.76 0.65 -15.51
CA ARG A 1095 12.82 1.00 -16.58
C ARG A 1095 11.49 1.36 -15.95
N TYR A 1096 10.99 2.56 -16.24
CA TYR A 1096 9.77 3.10 -15.61
C TYR A 1096 9.71 2.90 -14.08
N GLY A 1097 10.81 3.22 -13.39
CA GLY A 1097 10.96 3.03 -11.93
C GLY A 1097 11.17 1.59 -11.46
N VAL A 1098 10.90 0.56 -12.28
CA VAL A 1098 11.14 -0.85 -11.96
C VAL A 1098 12.60 -1.21 -12.18
N ARG A 1099 13.21 -1.89 -11.21
CA ARG A 1099 14.65 -2.20 -11.18
C ARG A 1099 14.95 -3.59 -11.74
N TYR A 1100 15.87 -3.65 -12.70
CA TYR A 1100 16.35 -4.86 -13.37
C TYR A 1100 17.87 -5.00 -13.20
N GLY A 1101 18.39 -6.16 -12.80
CA GLY A 1101 19.78 -6.32 -12.38
C GLY A 1101 20.49 -7.55 -12.93
N SER A 1102 21.81 -7.52 -13.07
CA SER A 1102 22.59 -8.68 -13.53
C SER A 1102 22.77 -9.72 -12.43
N ALA A 1103 22.55 -11.00 -12.76
CA ALA A 1103 22.92 -12.15 -11.93
C ALA A 1103 24.44 -12.23 -11.67
N GLY A 1104 25.27 -11.79 -12.62
CA GLY A 1104 26.74 -11.74 -12.49
C GLY A 1104 27.29 -10.63 -11.59
N HIS A 1105 26.43 -9.85 -10.93
CA HIS A 1105 26.81 -8.74 -10.06
C HIS A 1105 26.06 -8.74 -8.72
N SER A 1106 26.76 -8.70 -7.59
CA SER A 1106 26.18 -8.78 -6.23
C SER A 1106 25.08 -7.75 -5.95
N ARG A 1107 25.28 -6.50 -6.35
CA ARG A 1107 24.29 -5.39 -6.27
C ARG A 1107 23.09 -5.54 -7.21
N GLY A 1108 23.19 -6.38 -8.24
CA GLY A 1108 22.16 -6.66 -9.26
C GLY A 1108 21.37 -7.94 -9.00
N TYR A 1109 22.01 -8.96 -8.40
CA TYR A 1109 21.50 -10.32 -8.22
C TYR A 1109 20.07 -10.46 -7.66
N ARG A 1110 19.66 -9.52 -6.80
CA ARG A 1110 18.30 -9.51 -6.24
C ARG A 1110 17.22 -9.06 -7.22
N ALA A 1111 17.58 -8.47 -8.36
CA ALA A 1111 16.68 -7.97 -9.41
C ALA A 1111 16.87 -8.75 -10.74
N ARG A 1112 17.36 -9.99 -10.68
CA ARG A 1112 17.86 -10.74 -11.84
C ARG A 1112 16.81 -11.33 -12.78
N TYR A 1113 15.53 -11.08 -12.52
CA TYR A 1113 14.41 -11.64 -13.27
C TYR A 1113 13.50 -10.52 -13.75
N GLY A 1114 12.95 -10.70 -14.94
CA GLY A 1114 11.99 -9.79 -15.57
C GLY A 1114 11.28 -10.49 -16.73
N TYR A 1115 10.15 -9.95 -17.15
CA TYR A 1115 9.52 -10.34 -18.41
C TYR A 1115 10.09 -9.52 -19.56
N ILE A 1116 10.25 -10.12 -20.73
CA ILE A 1116 10.43 -9.45 -22.03
C ILE A 1116 9.28 -9.83 -22.99
N ASP A 1117 9.20 -9.15 -24.13
CA ASP A 1117 8.36 -9.53 -25.29
C ASP A 1117 6.91 -9.91 -24.93
N ASN A 1118 6.30 -9.11 -24.05
CA ASN A 1118 4.97 -9.32 -23.47
C ASN A 1118 4.80 -10.68 -22.77
N ARG A 1119 5.41 -10.80 -21.57
CA ARG A 1119 5.29 -11.90 -20.58
C ARG A 1119 6.19 -13.15 -20.81
N VAL A 1120 7.23 -13.10 -21.63
CA VAL A 1120 8.26 -14.16 -21.66
C VAL A 1120 9.23 -13.96 -20.48
N PRO A 1121 9.33 -14.89 -19.51
CA PRO A 1121 10.21 -14.70 -18.37
C PRO A 1121 11.68 -14.95 -18.74
N VAL A 1122 12.57 -14.08 -18.25
CA VAL A 1122 14.02 -14.18 -18.46
C VAL A 1122 14.82 -14.06 -17.16
N ILE A 1123 16.00 -14.68 -17.16
CA ILE A 1123 17.08 -14.36 -16.22
C ILE A 1123 18.10 -13.43 -16.90
N ILE A 1124 18.45 -12.33 -16.23
CA ILE A 1124 19.41 -11.33 -16.71
C ILE A 1124 20.82 -11.76 -16.32
N GLN A 1125 21.62 -12.14 -17.29
CA GLN A 1125 23.01 -12.57 -17.09
C GLN A 1125 23.96 -11.36 -17.00
N GLY A 1126 23.76 -10.32 -17.81
CA GLY A 1126 24.64 -9.14 -17.86
C GLY A 1126 23.95 -7.92 -18.47
N ILE A 1127 24.49 -6.72 -18.21
CA ILE A 1127 24.02 -5.45 -18.76
C ILE A 1127 25.28 -4.70 -19.19
N TYR A 1128 25.37 -4.35 -20.47
CA TYR A 1128 26.59 -3.80 -21.08
C TYR A 1128 26.28 -2.59 -21.97
N GLU A 1129 27.02 -1.49 -21.79
CA GLU A 1129 27.06 -0.36 -22.72
C GLU A 1129 28.40 -0.40 -23.47
N SER A 1130 28.38 -0.49 -24.79
CA SER A 1130 29.57 -0.38 -25.63
C SER A 1130 29.59 0.94 -26.39
N THR A 1131 30.70 1.68 -26.28
CA THR A 1131 30.94 2.91 -27.02
C THR A 1131 31.88 2.64 -28.20
N VAL A 1132 31.47 3.01 -29.41
CA VAL A 1132 32.23 2.86 -30.65
C VAL A 1132 32.33 4.21 -31.36
N ARG A 1133 33.30 4.36 -32.26
CA ARG A 1133 33.45 5.57 -33.09
C ARG A 1133 33.13 5.26 -34.54
N VAL A 1134 32.20 6.04 -35.11
CA VAL A 1134 31.77 5.95 -36.51
C VAL A 1134 31.73 7.38 -37.05
N GLN A 1135 32.42 7.64 -38.17
CA GLN A 1135 32.49 8.99 -38.77
C GLN A 1135 32.90 10.10 -37.76
N ASP A 1136 33.91 9.82 -36.94
CA ASP A 1136 34.40 10.68 -35.84
C ASP A 1136 33.38 11.04 -34.73
N GLN A 1137 32.19 10.43 -34.73
CA GLN A 1137 31.21 10.56 -33.64
C GLN A 1137 31.21 9.31 -32.75
N GLU A 1138 30.98 9.50 -31.44
CA GLU A 1138 30.81 8.40 -30.49
C GLU A 1138 29.36 7.93 -30.45
N HIS A 1139 29.15 6.64 -30.69
CA HIS A 1139 27.84 5.99 -30.64
C HIS A 1139 27.83 4.91 -29.54
N LYS A 1140 26.68 4.75 -28.86
CA LYS A 1140 26.54 3.87 -27.70
C LYS A 1140 25.48 2.81 -27.92
N PHE A 1141 25.85 1.54 -27.74
CA PHE A 1141 24.94 0.40 -27.78
C PHE A 1141 24.74 -0.16 -26.38
N LEU A 1142 23.50 -0.14 -25.88
CA LEU A 1142 23.12 -0.70 -24.59
C LEU A 1142 22.40 -2.05 -24.78
N ALA A 1143 23.07 -3.14 -24.40
CA ALA A 1143 22.55 -4.50 -24.52
C ALA A 1143 22.35 -5.15 -23.15
N VAL A 1144 21.24 -5.87 -23.00
CA VAL A 1144 20.96 -6.73 -21.84
C VAL A 1144 21.07 -8.18 -22.27
N MET A 1145 22.01 -8.91 -21.67
CA MET A 1145 22.24 -10.32 -21.94
C MET A 1145 21.29 -11.16 -21.10
N VAL A 1146 20.39 -11.91 -21.74
CA VAL A 1146 19.30 -12.64 -21.09
C VAL A 1146 19.25 -14.11 -21.53
N GLN A 1147 18.57 -14.94 -20.75
CA GLN A 1147 18.13 -16.27 -21.19
C GLN A 1147 16.66 -16.44 -20.84
N ARG A 1148 15.87 -16.93 -21.80
CA ARG A 1148 14.45 -17.25 -21.62
C ARG A 1148 14.27 -18.50 -20.77
N PHE A 1149 13.23 -18.53 -19.95
CA PHE A 1149 12.75 -19.75 -19.31
C PHE A 1149 12.15 -20.66 -20.39
N VAL A 1150 12.29 -21.98 -20.23
CA VAL A 1150 11.76 -22.97 -21.20
C VAL A 1150 10.40 -23.49 -20.73
N VAL A 1151 9.45 -23.59 -21.65
CA VAL A 1151 8.11 -24.14 -21.38
C VAL A 1151 8.23 -25.66 -21.27
N PRO A 1152 7.70 -26.29 -20.20
CA PRO A 1152 7.82 -27.72 -19.98
C PRO A 1152 7.04 -28.54 -21.01
N ASN A 1153 7.66 -29.61 -21.49
CA ASN A 1153 7.02 -30.58 -22.37
C ASN A 1153 7.20 -32.02 -21.80
N PRO A 1154 6.14 -32.68 -21.32
CA PRO A 1154 4.75 -32.24 -21.27
C PRO A 1154 4.50 -31.11 -20.24
N GLN A 1155 3.43 -30.35 -20.43
CA GLN A 1155 3.00 -29.35 -19.44
C GLN A 1155 2.54 -30.02 -18.14
N PRO A 1156 2.88 -29.47 -16.97
CA PRO A 1156 2.41 -29.98 -15.68
C PRO A 1156 0.92 -29.72 -15.50
N LEU A 1157 0.24 -30.68 -14.86
CA LEU A 1157 -1.18 -30.57 -14.50
C LEU A 1157 -1.33 -29.97 -13.10
N PHE A 1158 -1.44 -28.64 -13.02
CA PHE A 1158 -1.80 -27.95 -11.79
C PHE A 1158 -3.28 -27.54 -11.80
N LEU A 1159 -3.95 -27.59 -10.64
CA LEU A 1159 -5.37 -27.28 -10.51
C LEU A 1159 -5.79 -25.87 -10.94
N TRP A 1160 -4.84 -24.93 -11.08
CA TRP A 1160 -5.11 -23.58 -11.58
C TRP A 1160 -4.82 -23.42 -13.08
N ASN A 1161 -4.41 -24.45 -13.82
CA ASN A 1161 -3.99 -24.33 -15.22
C ASN A 1161 -5.01 -23.58 -16.10
N TYR A 1162 -6.31 -23.89 -15.95
CA TYR A 1162 -7.39 -23.20 -16.68
C TYR A 1162 -7.39 -21.68 -16.45
N TRP A 1163 -7.10 -21.24 -15.22
CA TRP A 1163 -7.10 -19.84 -14.80
C TRP A 1163 -5.68 -19.24 -14.73
N GLY A 1164 -4.65 -19.98 -15.15
CA GLY A 1164 -3.24 -19.62 -14.99
C GLY A 1164 -2.90 -18.34 -15.73
N ASP A 1165 -3.28 -18.26 -17.01
CA ASP A 1165 -3.02 -17.10 -17.86
C ASP A 1165 -3.79 -15.84 -17.42
N PHE A 1166 -4.98 -16.02 -16.85
CA PHE A 1166 -5.76 -14.93 -16.26
C PHE A 1166 -5.12 -14.41 -14.97
N MET A 1167 -4.71 -15.29 -14.05
CA MET A 1167 -4.08 -14.92 -12.78
C MET A 1167 -2.59 -14.54 -12.91
N GLY A 1168 -1.98 -14.72 -14.09
CA GLY A 1168 -0.55 -14.49 -14.33
C GLY A 1168 0.36 -15.53 -13.66
N ILE A 1169 -0.09 -16.79 -13.56
CA ILE A 1169 0.62 -17.92 -12.95
C ILE A 1169 0.99 -18.94 -14.03
N HIS A 1170 2.27 -19.03 -14.37
CA HIS A 1170 2.77 -19.91 -15.44
C HIS A 1170 3.88 -20.85 -14.94
N ALA A 1171 4.02 -22.01 -15.59
CA ALA A 1171 4.98 -23.06 -15.23
C ALA A 1171 6.11 -23.19 -16.26
N TRP A 1172 7.33 -23.48 -15.77
CA TRP A 1172 8.57 -23.52 -16.55
C TRP A 1172 9.44 -24.70 -16.13
N GLU A 1173 10.32 -25.17 -17.01
CA GLU A 1173 11.30 -26.21 -16.67
C GLU A 1173 12.26 -25.74 -15.56
N PHE A 1174 12.49 -26.57 -14.55
CA PHE A 1174 13.36 -26.24 -13.44
C PHE A 1174 14.84 -26.30 -13.83
N GLU A 1175 15.59 -25.22 -13.53
CA GLU A 1175 17.03 -25.07 -13.84
C GLU A 1175 17.42 -25.19 -15.33
N HIS A 1176 16.44 -25.21 -16.24
CA HIS A 1176 16.66 -25.17 -17.68
C HIS A 1176 16.33 -23.78 -18.27
N PHE A 1177 17.23 -23.27 -19.09
CA PHE A 1177 17.10 -21.97 -19.76
C PHE A 1177 17.48 -22.11 -21.24
N GLY A 1178 16.84 -21.30 -22.07
CA GLY A 1178 17.16 -21.18 -23.49
C GLY A 1178 18.57 -20.62 -23.76
N PRO A 1179 18.95 -20.50 -25.04
CA PRO A 1179 20.22 -19.91 -25.44
C PRO A 1179 20.37 -18.47 -24.92
N LEU A 1180 21.62 -18.03 -24.82
CA LEU A 1180 21.97 -16.68 -24.39
C LEU A 1180 21.76 -15.72 -25.55
N GLU A 1181 20.93 -14.70 -25.36
CA GLU A 1181 20.60 -13.68 -26.35
C GLU A 1181 20.88 -12.27 -25.80
N ALA A 1182 20.98 -11.28 -26.69
CA ALA A 1182 21.14 -9.88 -26.34
C ALA A 1182 19.88 -9.10 -26.77
N VAL A 1183 19.25 -8.39 -25.83
CA VAL A 1183 18.03 -7.59 -26.09
C VAL A 1183 18.23 -6.13 -25.68
N HIS A 1184 17.51 -5.23 -26.33
CA HIS A 1184 17.43 -3.84 -25.89
C HIS A 1184 16.65 -3.76 -24.56
N PRO A 1185 16.98 -2.85 -23.62
CA PRO A 1185 16.19 -2.65 -22.40
C PRO A 1185 14.69 -2.41 -22.65
N ASP A 1186 14.32 -1.89 -23.83
CA ASP A 1186 12.93 -1.66 -24.24
C ASP A 1186 12.13 -2.95 -24.52
N ALA A 1187 12.76 -4.12 -24.53
CA ALA A 1187 12.07 -5.41 -24.54
C ALA A 1187 11.40 -5.75 -23.18
N PHE A 1188 11.92 -5.24 -22.05
CA PHE A 1188 11.47 -5.59 -20.70
C PHE A 1188 10.04 -5.15 -20.33
N SER A 1189 9.07 -6.06 -20.44
CA SER A 1189 7.66 -5.79 -20.21
C SER A 1189 7.21 -5.82 -18.75
N GLY A 1190 7.97 -6.36 -17.79
CA GLY A 1190 7.54 -6.39 -16.38
C GLY A 1190 8.41 -7.22 -15.44
N VAL A 1191 7.88 -7.58 -14.27
CA VAL A 1191 8.55 -8.44 -13.28
C VAL A 1191 7.62 -9.49 -12.68
N PHE A 1192 8.22 -10.56 -12.16
CA PHE A 1192 7.53 -11.66 -11.49
C PHE A 1192 8.18 -12.07 -10.17
N ALA A 1193 7.37 -12.65 -9.28
CA ALA A 1193 7.85 -13.52 -8.21
C ALA A 1193 8.06 -14.93 -8.77
N LEU A 1194 8.96 -15.71 -8.16
CA LEU A 1194 9.38 -17.02 -8.65
C LEU A 1194 9.41 -18.02 -7.49
N SER A 1195 8.74 -19.15 -7.65
CA SER A 1195 8.81 -20.30 -6.75
C SER A 1195 9.01 -21.58 -7.57
N ASP A 1196 8.93 -22.73 -6.93
CA ASP A 1196 9.09 -24.05 -7.53
C ASP A 1196 8.17 -25.09 -6.87
N ILE A 1197 7.73 -26.10 -7.61
CA ILE A 1197 6.97 -27.25 -7.10
C ILE A 1197 7.50 -28.54 -7.74
N GLU A 1198 7.81 -29.52 -6.88
CA GLU A 1198 8.20 -30.87 -7.26
C GLU A 1198 6.96 -31.79 -7.29
N MET A 1199 6.60 -32.28 -8.47
CA MET A 1199 5.52 -33.24 -8.72
C MET A 1199 6.13 -34.65 -8.89
N THR A 1200 5.32 -35.72 -8.79
CA THR A 1200 5.84 -37.11 -8.90
C THR A 1200 6.48 -37.41 -10.26
N TYR A 1201 6.20 -36.61 -11.29
CA TYR A 1201 6.67 -36.76 -12.66
C TYR A 1201 7.63 -35.64 -13.12
N GLY A 1202 7.97 -34.66 -12.28
CA GLY A 1202 8.89 -33.57 -12.67
C GLY A 1202 8.97 -32.41 -11.66
N HIS A 1203 10.03 -31.61 -11.77
CA HIS A 1203 10.24 -30.40 -10.97
C HIS A 1203 10.06 -29.17 -11.86
N TYR A 1204 9.26 -28.21 -11.43
CA TYR A 1204 8.86 -27.05 -12.23
C TYR A 1204 9.07 -25.75 -11.47
N TRP A 1205 9.52 -24.72 -12.17
CA TRP A 1205 9.44 -23.33 -11.72
C TRP A 1205 8.03 -22.79 -11.95
N ILE A 1206 7.60 -21.88 -11.07
CA ILE A 1206 6.33 -21.16 -11.19
C ILE A 1206 6.58 -19.66 -11.09
N THR A 1207 6.20 -18.91 -12.12
CA THR A 1207 6.26 -17.46 -12.16
C THR A 1207 4.91 -16.85 -11.84
N TYR A 1208 4.92 -15.73 -11.10
CA TYR A 1208 3.74 -14.97 -10.71
C TYR A 1208 3.90 -13.53 -11.17
N GLU A 1209 3.00 -13.01 -12.01
CA GLU A 1209 3.03 -11.60 -12.42
C GLU A 1209 2.89 -10.67 -11.20
N MET A 1210 3.80 -9.70 -11.05
CA MET A 1210 3.83 -8.77 -9.92
C MET A 1210 3.64 -7.30 -10.33
N ALA A 1211 4.25 -6.90 -11.45
CA ALA A 1211 4.08 -5.57 -12.03
C ALA A 1211 4.35 -5.61 -13.54
N ASN A 1212 3.44 -5.05 -14.31
CA ASN A 1212 3.61 -4.78 -15.73
C ASN A 1212 4.31 -3.41 -15.91
N THR A 1213 5.08 -3.26 -16.97
CA THR A 1213 5.76 -2.02 -17.39
C THR A 1213 5.61 -1.74 -18.89
N SER A 1214 4.84 -2.58 -19.61
CA SER A 1214 4.53 -2.43 -21.03
C SER A 1214 3.16 -1.76 -21.22
N PRO A 1215 3.10 -0.53 -21.79
CA PRO A 1215 1.85 0.12 -22.17
C PRO A 1215 1.18 -0.58 -23.38
N ALA A 1216 1.93 -1.37 -24.15
CA ALA A 1216 1.43 -2.03 -25.37
C ALA A 1216 0.43 -3.16 -25.09
N ASN A 1217 0.40 -3.68 -23.86
CA ASN A 1217 -0.59 -4.68 -23.42
C ASN A 1217 -2.04 -4.15 -23.38
N ARG A 1218 -2.28 -2.85 -23.65
CA ARG A 1218 -3.62 -2.25 -23.80
C ARG A 1218 -4.48 -2.95 -24.88
N ASN A 1219 -3.87 -3.41 -25.98
CA ASN A 1219 -4.62 -3.78 -27.20
C ASN A 1219 -4.80 -5.28 -27.46
N ASN A 1220 -4.24 -6.18 -26.63
CA ASN A 1220 -4.62 -7.59 -26.74
C ASN A 1220 -6.00 -7.79 -26.07
N PRO A 1221 -7.03 -8.29 -26.79
CA PRO A 1221 -8.08 -9.04 -26.11
C PRO A 1221 -7.40 -10.21 -25.38
N ARG A 1222 -7.72 -10.37 -24.09
CA ARG A 1222 -7.31 -11.54 -23.31
C ARG A 1222 -8.34 -12.64 -23.51
#